data_AF-A0A803VB99-F1
#
_entry.id   AF-A0A803VB99-F1
#
_cell.length_a   1.000
_cell.length_b   1.000
_cell.length_c   1.000
_cell.angle_alpha   90.00
_cell.angle_beta   90.00
_cell.angle_gamma   90.00
#
_symmetry.space_group_name_H-M   'P 1'
#
loop_
_entity.id
_entity.type
_entity.pdbx_description
1 polymer ?
#
loop_
_entity_poly.entity_id
_entity_poly.type
_entity_poly.pdbx_seq_one_letter_code
_entity_poly.pdbx_strand_id
1 'polypeptide(L)'
;QTLSDLLELAARQSGERPALGKNVHVPLLLVVDLYPGAAGVQQMGWSLLCKLIEICPSTLQNIAPKDVGKDWEVLGVHQQILKMLTVHKGNINLSVIGLKALNLLLMSDIIAFLLLEEEVDVFSLIFNAMHTFPKNEEIQQHGCKALHKLFEKVTEEQLTEFVESKDHMIILKVFKEFPEKEEVILPALYSLHSLAGPRNNVEVLMSGNVRCYNVIVEMMKSFPSSETVQEVSCCLLHKLTLGNFFNILVLHKVPEVIVKAVTTYPGNAKLQAAALSCLALLTETIFLNRDLEERKEEEEEEKLCWLEACYRALELHRKNTDVLEAACWALKNLFLYQCNLHEKIGDGDNQFPIDRAVMLSMLMHSSSKEVFQAAASTLAILSQQNVNIRRTLLAKGIHMNVLEIMRKHPHSPEVVESACRILNHVFEGSFPHLDVMTVAVSEVVKAMRKHEKSLSVQLEALRVLLHFMIDVGDAAFALTGKVIKSQCLLEGTHSLVLNALNRFIGNPSIQKCGLKLLGAVAECTGALEILTQQGATDTVLHTLQMYPDEQDIQCLGLSLLRSLITRKSLCIATMHVLSAVLVSTLRRFKEVTEIQLHGFHAILAILGLSPCFAKLLVNESFDTVIFYQMSMCFTDQRDQQFQSLCCKCFAKIAENDDLKNTMLEKACMECNSIMAECLLLLGADINKKTKTNSLIYQVCEKGNNPKLVELLLANGAREQDVRSALTISIKKGDSQIISLLLKKLSLDVTNSSICLGGFGFGKLEPSWLIPLFPDKLTQTRKQNAGSALARMVLKFQMKNISEDRSRASSDPNLSEDGVDRNYDWNFIPDPLVDSIFPLNDDIDSEGSEGSVFTKKKSNSIAVADLYCREMACQRSSPTLLRHSYSVGPGSDYEPLMKQRRKFLLSDESPSISKLSSHVKPSDSLSSLISEKEYIKSLDLSSNELENIDAISQNSCLTSHLEHLEKLELHQNALTNIPEQLCENLKCLTYLDLHSNRFNSFPTYLLKMNCIANLDISRNDIGPSFALDPCLRCPTLKQLNLSYNQLVSIPEFLTSVAENLEQLLLEGNKISCLCSPLCLKDLKILNISKNSISSLDEKVFMGCTKLEQFNARMNVLEKIPDLSSSITSLKLSQNCFISVPEAILLLPHLRSVDLSQNKIESLPGPMHWKSLNLRELLFNHNQIDVLDLSEKACAWSRLEKLHLSHNKLKEVNSVGLFLCFTLL
;
A
#
# COMPACT_ATOMS: atom_id res chain seq x y z
N GLN A 1 -11.16 59.53 -87.27
CA GLN A 1 -12.09 60.66 -87.19
C GLN A 1 -13.47 60.23 -86.69
N THR A 2 -14.27 59.47 -87.44
CA THR A 2 -15.67 59.14 -87.10
C THR A 2 -15.92 58.65 -85.66
N LEU A 3 -15.09 57.74 -85.13
CA LEU A 3 -15.19 57.30 -83.72
C LEU A 3 -14.87 58.41 -82.70
N SER A 4 -14.00 59.35 -83.05
CA SER A 4 -13.70 60.54 -82.25
C SER A 4 -14.87 61.51 -82.26
N ASP A 5 -15.48 61.75 -83.42
CA ASP A 5 -16.62 62.65 -83.55
C ASP A 5 -17.84 62.08 -82.80
N LEU A 6 -18.06 60.76 -82.87
CA LEU A 6 -19.08 60.04 -82.08
C LEU A 6 -18.80 60.06 -80.58
N LEU A 7 -17.53 59.97 -80.17
CA LEU A 7 -17.14 60.07 -78.76
C LEU A 7 -17.30 61.50 -78.22
N GLU A 8 -17.00 62.52 -79.01
CA GLU A 8 -17.24 63.92 -78.65
C GLU A 8 -18.73 64.23 -78.57
N LEU A 9 -19.54 63.69 -79.49
CA LEU A 9 -21.01 63.74 -79.42
C LEU A 9 -21.55 63.04 -78.16
N ALA A 10 -20.99 61.89 -77.78
CA ALA A 10 -21.33 61.20 -76.53
C ALA A 10 -20.82 61.93 -75.26
N ALA A 11 -19.85 62.83 -75.38
CA ALA A 11 -19.31 63.62 -74.28
C ALA A 11 -20.05 64.95 -74.04
N ARG A 12 -20.75 65.49 -75.04
CA ARG A 12 -21.48 66.77 -74.91
C ARG A 12 -22.74 66.63 -74.04
N GLN A 13 -22.66 67.16 -72.81
CA GLN A 13 -23.79 67.27 -71.90
C GLN A 13 -24.76 68.38 -72.34
N SER A 14 -25.77 68.07 -73.17
CA SER A 14 -26.86 69.02 -73.43
C SER A 14 -28.21 68.34 -73.75
N GLY A 15 -29.06 68.22 -72.73
CA GLY A 15 -30.53 68.31 -72.80
C GLY A 15 -31.31 67.24 -73.58
N GLU A 16 -31.04 67.06 -74.86
CA GLU A 16 -31.75 66.14 -75.74
C GLU A 16 -30.96 64.86 -75.91
N ARG A 17 -31.52 63.74 -75.43
CA ARG A 17 -31.01 62.41 -75.77
C ARG A 17 -31.12 62.25 -77.30
N PRO A 18 -30.01 62.17 -78.06
CA PRO A 18 -30.12 61.79 -79.45
C PRO A 18 -30.71 60.38 -79.48
N ALA A 19 -31.52 60.07 -80.48
CA ALA A 19 -32.18 58.77 -80.58
C ALA A 19 -31.18 57.64 -80.95
N LEU A 20 -30.28 57.28 -80.03
CA LEU A 20 -29.46 56.05 -80.05
C LEU A 20 -30.32 54.78 -79.82
N GLY A 21 -31.57 54.79 -80.26
CA GLY A 21 -32.56 53.74 -80.06
C GLY A 21 -32.38 52.50 -80.95
N LYS A 22 -31.26 52.36 -81.67
CA LYS A 22 -30.96 51.20 -82.52
C LYS A 22 -29.48 50.84 -82.49
N ASN A 23 -29.17 49.75 -81.78
CA ASN A 23 -28.01 48.86 -81.94
C ASN A 23 -26.62 49.48 -82.20
N VAL A 24 -26.31 50.70 -81.75
CA VAL A 24 -25.02 51.36 -82.02
C VAL A 24 -23.81 50.55 -81.53
N HIS A 25 -24.01 49.70 -80.51
CA HIS A 25 -23.00 48.77 -80.03
C HIS A 25 -22.60 47.70 -81.08
N VAL A 26 -23.51 47.21 -81.92
CA VAL A 26 -23.19 46.13 -82.89
C VAL A 26 -22.22 46.62 -83.99
N PRO A 27 -22.46 47.75 -84.71
CA PRO A 27 -21.47 48.31 -85.63
C PRO A 27 -20.17 48.73 -84.93
N LEU A 28 -20.23 49.18 -83.68
CA LEU A 28 -19.03 49.55 -82.91
C LEU A 28 -18.13 48.33 -82.65
N LEU A 29 -18.72 47.21 -82.21
CA LEU A 29 -18.01 45.95 -81.96
C LEU A 29 -17.50 45.31 -83.27
N LEU A 30 -18.26 45.42 -84.36
CA LEU A 30 -17.80 45.06 -85.70
C LEU A 30 -16.54 45.85 -86.11
N VAL A 31 -16.55 47.17 -85.94
CA VAL A 31 -15.39 48.04 -86.25
C VAL A 31 -14.19 47.73 -85.34
N VAL A 32 -14.43 47.39 -84.07
CA VAL A 32 -13.38 46.99 -83.12
C VAL A 32 -12.76 45.64 -83.51
N ASP A 33 -13.55 44.66 -83.94
CA ASP A 33 -13.01 43.34 -84.33
C ASP A 33 -12.30 43.34 -85.70
N LEU A 34 -12.77 44.18 -86.65
CA LEU A 34 -12.16 44.32 -87.99
C LEU A 34 -10.78 45.02 -87.97
N TYR A 35 -10.48 45.83 -86.95
CA TYR A 35 -9.24 46.61 -86.87
C TYR A 35 -8.42 46.30 -85.60
N PRO A 36 -8.04 45.03 -85.33
CA PRO A 36 -7.43 44.63 -84.07
C PRO A 36 -6.04 45.23 -83.87
N GLY A 37 -5.26 45.44 -84.95
CA GLY A 37 -3.92 46.04 -84.88
C GLY A 37 -3.89 47.57 -84.82
N ALA A 38 -5.00 48.26 -85.07
CA ALA A 38 -5.02 49.72 -85.18
C ALA A 38 -5.27 50.39 -83.82
N ALA A 39 -4.19 50.69 -83.09
CA ALA A 39 -4.25 51.21 -81.72
C ALA A 39 -5.20 52.42 -81.54
N GLY A 40 -5.21 53.38 -82.47
CA GLY A 40 -6.12 54.54 -82.39
C GLY A 40 -7.59 54.20 -82.64
N VAL A 41 -7.89 53.15 -83.43
CA VAL A 41 -9.28 52.67 -83.64
C VAL A 41 -9.77 51.93 -82.40
N GLN A 42 -8.93 51.06 -81.83
CA GLN A 42 -9.20 50.40 -80.55
C GLN A 42 -9.45 51.44 -79.44
N GLN A 43 -8.58 52.45 -79.32
CA GLN A 43 -8.64 53.44 -78.25
C GLN A 43 -9.97 54.20 -78.26
N MET A 44 -10.38 54.72 -79.41
CA MET A 44 -11.63 55.47 -79.54
C MET A 44 -12.85 54.55 -79.51
N GLY A 45 -12.76 53.34 -80.06
CA GLY A 45 -13.84 52.36 -80.08
C GLY A 45 -14.23 51.87 -78.68
N TRP A 46 -13.25 51.41 -77.89
CA TRP A 46 -13.49 50.98 -76.50
C TRP A 46 -13.85 52.14 -75.58
N SER A 47 -13.29 53.35 -75.78
CA SER A 47 -13.69 54.53 -75.02
C SER A 47 -15.16 54.91 -75.28
N LEU A 48 -15.61 54.83 -76.54
CA LEU A 48 -17.01 55.06 -76.90
C LEU A 48 -17.90 53.97 -76.28
N LEU A 49 -17.48 52.71 -76.28
CA LEU A 49 -18.23 51.62 -75.64
C LEU A 49 -18.38 51.84 -74.12
N CYS A 50 -17.30 52.21 -73.42
CA CYS A 50 -17.34 52.59 -72.01
C CYS A 50 -18.36 53.72 -71.78
N LYS A 51 -18.31 54.78 -72.59
CA LYS A 51 -19.20 55.93 -72.47
C LYS A 51 -20.67 55.57 -72.75
N LEU A 52 -20.93 54.67 -73.71
CA LEU A 52 -22.28 54.16 -73.99
C LEU A 52 -22.85 53.33 -72.83
N ILE A 53 -22.02 52.50 -72.17
CA ILE A 53 -22.44 51.74 -70.98
C ILE A 53 -22.69 52.69 -69.80
N GLU A 54 -21.83 53.69 -69.58
CA GLU A 54 -22.01 54.73 -68.55
C GLU A 54 -23.31 55.55 -68.74
N ILE A 55 -23.65 55.91 -69.98
CA ILE A 55 -24.86 56.71 -70.30
C ILE A 55 -26.12 55.85 -70.32
N CYS A 56 -26.02 54.59 -70.74
CA CYS A 56 -27.17 53.71 -70.96
C CYS A 56 -26.86 52.27 -70.50
N PRO A 57 -27.04 51.95 -69.20
CA PRO A 57 -26.67 50.65 -68.62
C PRO A 57 -27.35 49.42 -69.25
N SER A 58 -28.53 49.58 -69.87
CA SER A 58 -29.19 48.51 -70.64
C SER A 58 -28.37 48.03 -71.84
N THR A 59 -27.42 48.83 -72.33
CA THR A 59 -26.45 48.42 -73.36
C THR A 59 -25.65 47.19 -72.93
N LEU A 60 -25.30 47.08 -71.64
CA LEU A 60 -24.59 45.91 -71.10
C LEU A 60 -25.42 44.62 -71.17
N GLN A 61 -26.73 44.72 -70.92
CA GLN A 61 -27.66 43.58 -71.01
C GLN A 61 -27.87 43.11 -72.46
N ASN A 62 -27.82 44.04 -73.43
CA ASN A 62 -27.94 43.72 -74.86
C ASN A 62 -26.63 43.16 -75.46
N ILE A 63 -25.49 43.48 -74.84
CA ILE A 63 -24.16 42.97 -75.22
C ILE A 63 -23.89 41.57 -74.62
N ALA A 64 -24.46 41.26 -73.46
CA ALA A 64 -24.44 39.90 -72.93
C ALA A 64 -25.13 38.94 -73.94
N PRO A 65 -24.58 37.75 -74.21
CA PRO A 65 -24.99 36.95 -75.36
C PRO A 65 -26.38 36.36 -75.17
N LYS A 66 -27.37 37.00 -75.81
CA LYS A 66 -28.61 36.35 -76.25
C LYS A 66 -28.78 36.32 -77.77
N ASP A 67 -28.32 37.35 -78.50
CA ASP A 67 -28.57 37.46 -79.95
C ASP A 67 -27.38 37.93 -80.84
N VAL A 68 -26.19 38.23 -80.29
CA VAL A 68 -25.10 38.88 -81.07
C VAL A 68 -24.38 37.94 -82.07
N GLY A 69 -24.58 36.62 -82.01
CA GLY A 69 -23.77 35.64 -82.76
C GLY A 69 -24.50 34.70 -83.72
N LYS A 70 -25.78 34.94 -84.07
CA LYS A 70 -26.53 34.05 -84.99
C LYS A 70 -26.49 34.47 -86.46
N ASP A 71 -26.35 35.77 -86.73
CA ASP A 71 -26.43 36.33 -88.09
C ASP A 71 -25.10 36.90 -88.63
N TRP A 72 -24.05 37.00 -87.79
CA TRP A 72 -22.75 37.61 -88.14
C TRP A 72 -21.60 36.85 -87.48
N GLU A 73 -20.53 36.54 -88.25
CA GLU A 73 -19.29 35.88 -87.76
C GLU A 73 -18.40 36.85 -86.96
N VAL A 74 -18.85 37.28 -85.78
CA VAL A 74 -18.16 38.30 -84.96
C VAL A 74 -17.85 37.74 -83.59
N LEU A 75 -16.62 37.98 -83.09
CA LEU A 75 -16.22 37.56 -81.75
C LEU A 75 -17.11 38.20 -80.67
N GLY A 76 -17.41 37.45 -79.60
CA GLY A 76 -18.15 37.97 -78.45
C GLY A 76 -17.36 39.09 -77.74
N VAL A 77 -18.04 40.00 -77.03
CA VAL A 77 -17.36 41.16 -76.42
C VAL A 77 -16.33 40.78 -75.36
N HIS A 78 -16.52 39.64 -74.70
CA HIS A 78 -15.52 39.02 -73.81
C HIS A 78 -14.26 38.60 -74.59
N GLN A 79 -14.41 37.91 -75.73
CA GLN A 79 -13.29 37.58 -76.63
C GLN A 79 -12.62 38.84 -77.20
N GLN A 80 -13.39 39.84 -77.62
CA GLN A 80 -12.84 41.08 -78.18
C GLN A 80 -12.00 41.87 -77.15
N ILE A 81 -12.42 41.95 -75.87
CA ILE A 81 -11.64 42.67 -74.85
C ILE A 81 -10.34 41.93 -74.52
N LEU A 82 -10.37 40.59 -74.43
CA LEU A 82 -9.19 39.75 -74.26
C LEU A 82 -8.23 39.88 -75.47
N LYS A 83 -8.77 39.89 -76.69
CA LYS A 83 -8.02 40.11 -77.95
C LYS A 83 -7.38 41.50 -78.02
N MET A 84 -8.05 42.55 -77.52
CA MET A 84 -7.46 43.89 -77.45
C MET A 84 -6.33 43.97 -76.42
N LEU A 85 -6.56 43.45 -75.21
CA LEU A 85 -5.56 43.42 -74.13
C LEU A 85 -4.36 42.53 -74.46
N THR A 86 -4.53 41.45 -75.24
CA THR A 86 -3.42 40.58 -75.71
C THR A 86 -2.58 41.23 -76.80
N VAL A 87 -3.19 41.92 -77.77
CA VAL A 87 -2.48 42.54 -78.90
C VAL A 87 -1.74 43.83 -78.47
N HIS A 88 -2.33 44.63 -77.56
CA HIS A 88 -1.80 45.95 -77.21
C HIS A 88 -1.15 46.04 -75.82
N LYS A 89 -0.58 44.94 -75.31
CA LYS A 89 0.06 44.86 -73.96
C LYS A 89 1.03 45.99 -73.61
N GLY A 90 1.70 46.58 -74.61
CA GLY A 90 2.67 47.66 -74.43
C GLY A 90 2.13 49.10 -74.47
N ASN A 91 0.81 49.31 -74.68
CA ASN A 91 0.23 50.64 -74.83
C ASN A 91 -0.56 51.07 -73.58
N ILE A 92 -0.01 52.02 -72.82
CA ILE A 92 -0.59 52.57 -71.58
C ILE A 92 -2.06 52.97 -71.75
N ASN A 93 -2.39 53.75 -72.77
CA ASN A 93 -3.75 54.28 -72.96
C ASN A 93 -4.75 53.16 -73.26
N LEU A 94 -4.34 52.16 -74.03
CA LEU A 94 -5.18 50.99 -74.33
C LEU A 94 -5.31 50.06 -73.12
N SER A 95 -4.27 49.91 -72.29
CA SER A 95 -4.36 49.18 -71.03
C SER A 95 -5.32 49.86 -70.05
N VAL A 96 -5.26 51.19 -69.90
CA VAL A 96 -6.23 51.97 -69.10
C VAL A 96 -7.65 51.75 -69.61
N ILE A 97 -7.91 52.03 -70.88
CA ILE A 97 -9.25 51.95 -71.48
C ILE A 97 -9.76 50.50 -71.48
N GLY A 98 -8.89 49.52 -71.68
CA GLY A 98 -9.21 48.11 -71.66
C GLY A 98 -9.59 47.60 -70.27
N LEU A 99 -8.82 47.94 -69.23
CA LEU A 99 -9.18 47.62 -67.85
C LEU A 99 -10.44 48.38 -67.40
N LYS A 100 -10.65 49.62 -67.87
CA LYS A 100 -11.90 50.35 -67.63
C LYS A 100 -13.11 49.68 -68.30
N ALA A 101 -12.97 49.25 -69.56
CA ALA A 101 -14.00 48.49 -70.28
C ALA A 101 -14.30 47.16 -69.57
N LEU A 102 -13.26 46.42 -69.19
CA LEU A 102 -13.37 45.16 -68.45
C LEU A 102 -14.14 45.34 -67.14
N ASN A 103 -13.86 46.40 -66.37
CA ASN A 103 -14.60 46.72 -65.15
C ASN A 103 -16.10 46.96 -65.35
N LEU A 104 -16.48 47.58 -66.48
CA LEU A 104 -17.88 47.80 -66.85
C LEU A 104 -18.55 46.51 -67.34
N LEU A 105 -17.82 45.68 -68.09
CA LEU A 105 -18.28 44.36 -68.55
C LEU A 105 -18.51 43.39 -67.38
N LEU A 106 -17.62 43.38 -66.39
CA LEU A 106 -17.73 42.62 -65.13
C LEU A 106 -18.87 43.09 -64.20
N MET A 107 -19.70 44.07 -64.61
CA MET A 107 -21.00 44.33 -63.95
C MET A 107 -22.08 43.32 -64.38
N SER A 108 -21.83 42.48 -65.38
CA SER A 108 -22.74 41.40 -65.81
C SER A 108 -22.16 40.05 -65.41
N ASP A 109 -22.86 39.32 -64.54
CA ASP A 109 -22.45 37.97 -64.11
C ASP A 109 -22.24 37.02 -65.31
N ILE A 110 -23.10 37.11 -66.33
CA ILE A 110 -22.99 36.30 -67.56
C ILE A 110 -21.66 36.55 -68.27
N ILE A 111 -21.23 37.81 -68.37
CA ILE A 111 -19.96 38.16 -69.01
C ILE A 111 -18.77 37.79 -68.12
N ALA A 112 -18.90 37.87 -66.80
CA ALA A 112 -17.88 37.41 -65.87
C ALA A 112 -17.63 35.90 -65.96
N PHE A 113 -18.69 35.06 -66.05
CA PHE A 113 -18.52 33.62 -66.27
C PHE A 113 -17.85 33.32 -67.61
N LEU A 114 -18.29 33.95 -68.70
CA LEU A 114 -17.67 33.74 -70.02
C LEU A 114 -16.19 34.14 -70.04
N LEU A 115 -15.81 35.24 -69.37
CA LEU A 115 -14.40 35.64 -69.23
C LEU A 115 -13.54 34.65 -68.42
N LEU A 116 -14.16 33.76 -67.64
CA LEU A 116 -13.48 32.70 -66.87
C LEU A 116 -13.44 31.35 -67.62
N GLU A 117 -14.26 31.17 -68.66
CA GLU A 117 -14.32 29.94 -69.48
C GLU A 117 -13.47 30.02 -70.77
N GLU A 118 -12.99 31.21 -71.15
CA GLU A 118 -12.14 31.44 -72.32
C GLU A 118 -10.72 30.86 -72.18
N GLU A 119 -10.13 30.38 -73.29
CA GLU A 119 -8.75 29.86 -73.31
C GLU A 119 -7.68 30.91 -72.93
N VAL A 120 -8.01 32.20 -73.07
CA VAL A 120 -7.11 33.30 -72.75
C VAL A 120 -7.37 33.76 -71.32
N ASP A 121 -6.49 33.34 -70.41
CA ASP A 121 -6.58 33.72 -68.99
C ASP A 121 -6.61 35.25 -68.78
N VAL A 122 -7.75 35.74 -68.31
CA VAL A 122 -7.99 37.14 -67.99
C VAL A 122 -7.16 37.63 -66.80
N PHE A 123 -6.84 36.76 -65.84
CA PHE A 123 -6.03 37.13 -64.67
C PHE A 123 -4.60 37.46 -65.07
N SER A 124 -3.95 36.59 -65.85
CA SER A 124 -2.63 36.84 -66.43
C SER A 124 -2.61 38.14 -67.23
N LEU A 125 -3.66 38.50 -67.99
CA LEU A 125 -3.70 39.78 -68.70
C LEU A 125 -3.75 40.99 -67.75
N ILE A 126 -4.57 40.93 -66.69
CA ILE A 126 -4.66 42.02 -65.70
C ILE A 126 -3.33 42.14 -64.93
N PHE A 127 -2.78 41.03 -64.44
CA PHE A 127 -1.50 41.01 -63.73
C PHE A 127 -0.33 41.49 -64.62
N ASN A 128 -0.28 41.09 -65.89
CA ASN A 128 0.72 41.59 -66.83
C ASN A 128 0.59 43.10 -67.07
N ALA A 129 -0.62 43.63 -67.22
CA ALA A 129 -0.84 45.08 -67.38
C ALA A 129 -0.40 45.86 -66.13
N MET A 130 -0.78 45.39 -64.94
CA MET A 130 -0.37 45.97 -63.66
C MET A 130 1.15 45.88 -63.44
N HIS A 131 1.78 44.77 -63.80
CA HIS A 131 3.23 44.57 -63.69
C HIS A 131 4.03 45.44 -64.67
N THR A 132 3.52 45.63 -65.89
CA THR A 132 4.18 46.42 -66.94
C THR A 132 4.13 47.92 -66.62
N PHE A 133 3.06 48.39 -65.95
CA PHE A 133 2.85 49.81 -65.65
C PHE A 133 2.66 50.07 -64.14
N PRO A 134 3.64 49.74 -63.29
CA PRO A 134 3.50 49.79 -61.83
C PRO A 134 3.27 51.21 -61.29
N LYS A 135 3.72 52.23 -62.02
CA LYS A 135 3.59 53.66 -61.67
C LYS A 135 2.38 54.35 -62.29
N ASN A 136 1.53 53.64 -63.03
CA ASN A 136 0.30 54.23 -63.59
C ASN A 136 -0.89 53.97 -62.65
N GLU A 137 -1.36 55.04 -62.01
CA GLU A 137 -2.49 55.06 -61.08
C GLU A 137 -3.77 54.44 -61.65
N GLU A 138 -4.19 54.84 -62.86
CA GLU A 138 -5.43 54.36 -63.46
C GLU A 138 -5.36 52.86 -63.79
N ILE A 139 -4.19 52.35 -64.21
CA ILE A 139 -3.98 50.92 -64.47
C ILE A 139 -4.03 50.11 -63.17
N GLN A 140 -3.38 50.55 -62.10
CA GLN A 140 -3.46 49.85 -60.82
C GLN A 140 -4.87 49.90 -60.23
N GLN A 141 -5.54 51.06 -60.30
CA GLN A 141 -6.91 51.23 -59.82
C GLN A 141 -7.88 50.30 -60.55
N HIS A 142 -7.90 50.34 -61.89
CA HIS A 142 -8.82 49.51 -62.67
C HIS A 142 -8.42 48.03 -62.65
N GLY A 143 -7.13 47.71 -62.60
CA GLY A 143 -6.63 46.34 -62.42
C GLY A 143 -7.14 45.72 -61.12
N CYS A 144 -6.92 46.36 -59.97
CA CYS A 144 -7.45 45.90 -58.68
C CYS A 144 -8.99 45.83 -58.66
N LYS A 145 -9.71 46.81 -59.22
CA LYS A 145 -11.19 46.76 -59.31
C LYS A 145 -11.68 45.53 -60.11
N ALA A 146 -10.96 45.14 -61.17
CA ALA A 146 -11.28 43.95 -61.96
C ALA A 146 -10.92 42.65 -61.23
N LEU A 147 -9.73 42.58 -60.62
CA LEU A 147 -9.29 41.42 -59.83
C LEU A 147 -10.25 41.12 -58.68
N HIS A 148 -10.65 42.11 -57.88
CA HIS A 148 -11.61 41.92 -56.79
C HIS A 148 -12.93 41.29 -57.28
N LYS A 149 -13.53 41.83 -58.35
CA LYS A 149 -14.78 41.29 -58.92
C LYS A 149 -14.64 39.86 -59.43
N LEU A 150 -13.49 39.52 -60.03
CA LEU A 150 -13.21 38.17 -60.53
C LEU A 150 -12.93 37.21 -59.36
N PHE A 151 -12.20 37.65 -58.33
CA PHE A 151 -11.93 36.85 -57.13
C PHE A 151 -13.19 36.49 -56.32
N GLU A 152 -14.27 37.28 -56.42
CA GLU A 152 -15.57 36.92 -55.84
C GLU A 152 -16.37 35.87 -56.66
N LYS A 153 -15.87 35.44 -57.82
CA LYS A 153 -16.55 34.49 -58.73
C LYS A 153 -15.82 33.15 -58.93
N VAL A 154 -14.59 33.02 -58.46
CA VAL A 154 -13.74 31.82 -58.58
C VAL A 154 -13.81 30.93 -57.34
N THR A 155 -13.31 29.69 -57.44
CA THR A 155 -13.27 28.74 -56.32
C THR A 155 -12.14 29.06 -55.34
N GLU A 156 -12.23 28.55 -54.09
CA GLU A 156 -11.15 28.70 -53.11
C GLU A 156 -9.82 28.07 -53.58
N GLU A 157 -9.88 27.02 -54.40
CA GLU A 157 -8.71 26.36 -55.00
C GLU A 157 -7.97 27.29 -55.98
N GLN A 158 -8.72 28.01 -56.83
CA GLN A 158 -8.14 29.02 -57.72
C GLN A 158 -7.58 30.21 -56.93
N LEU A 159 -8.25 30.62 -55.85
CA LEU A 159 -7.72 31.64 -54.94
C LEU A 159 -6.41 31.19 -54.27
N THR A 160 -6.21 29.90 -54.00
CA THR A 160 -4.91 29.40 -53.51
C THR A 160 -3.80 29.44 -54.56
N GLU A 161 -4.11 29.12 -55.82
CA GLU A 161 -3.14 29.16 -56.92
C GLU A 161 -2.52 30.57 -57.10
N PHE A 162 -3.30 31.65 -57.06
CA PHE A 162 -2.79 33.03 -57.16
C PHE A 162 -1.87 33.48 -56.01
N VAL A 163 -1.91 32.75 -54.88
CA VAL A 163 -1.01 33.00 -53.75
C VAL A 163 0.26 32.15 -53.89
N GLU A 164 0.15 30.90 -54.31
CA GLU A 164 1.29 30.01 -54.61
C GLU A 164 2.13 30.52 -55.80
N SER A 165 1.49 31.02 -56.86
CA SER A 165 2.12 31.64 -58.04
C SER A 165 2.89 32.92 -57.72
N LYS A 166 2.62 33.53 -56.54
CA LYS A 166 3.09 34.84 -56.07
C LYS A 166 2.50 36.05 -56.79
N ASP A 167 1.41 35.91 -57.56
CA ASP A 167 0.77 37.05 -58.25
C ASP A 167 0.24 38.12 -57.28
N HIS A 168 -0.19 37.71 -56.08
CA HIS A 168 -0.54 38.61 -54.98
C HIS A 168 0.56 39.63 -54.60
N MET A 169 1.84 39.36 -54.93
CA MET A 169 2.94 40.34 -54.77
C MET A 169 2.75 41.59 -55.63
N ILE A 170 2.01 41.51 -56.74
CA ILE A 170 1.68 42.67 -57.58
C ILE A 170 0.74 43.59 -56.81
N ILE A 171 -0.31 43.05 -56.19
CA ILE A 171 -1.23 43.80 -55.32
C ILE A 171 -0.49 44.41 -54.13
N LEU A 172 0.41 43.64 -53.47
CA LEU A 172 1.19 44.16 -52.35
C LEU A 172 2.19 45.27 -52.73
N LYS A 173 2.61 45.38 -53.99
CA LYS A 173 3.42 46.50 -54.49
C LYS A 173 2.61 47.79 -54.64
N VAL A 174 1.31 47.70 -54.94
CA VAL A 174 0.43 48.87 -55.12
C VAL A 174 0.42 49.76 -53.86
N PHE A 175 0.33 49.16 -52.66
CA PHE A 175 0.37 49.91 -51.40
C PHE A 175 1.70 50.66 -51.17
N LYS A 176 2.82 50.16 -51.73
CA LYS A 176 4.14 50.79 -51.58
C LYS A 176 4.38 51.93 -52.57
N GLU A 177 3.85 51.82 -53.79
CA GLU A 177 3.98 52.88 -54.81
C GLU A 177 2.94 54.00 -54.62
N PHE A 178 1.78 53.72 -54.02
CA PHE A 178 0.67 54.67 -53.86
C PHE A 178 0.13 54.79 -52.40
N PRO A 179 0.98 54.99 -51.37
CA PRO A 179 0.56 54.96 -49.96
C PRO A 179 -0.41 56.08 -49.55
N GLU A 180 -0.51 57.17 -50.32
CA GLU A 180 -1.36 58.34 -50.02
C GLU A 180 -2.62 58.42 -50.90
N LYS A 181 -2.89 57.43 -51.77
CA LYS A 181 -4.00 57.49 -52.75
C LYS A 181 -5.12 56.48 -52.48
N GLU A 182 -6.10 56.90 -51.69
CA GLU A 182 -7.27 56.08 -51.31
C GLU A 182 -7.95 55.41 -52.51
N GLU A 183 -8.11 56.14 -53.62
CA GLU A 183 -8.72 55.68 -54.86
C GLU A 183 -8.09 54.42 -55.48
N VAL A 184 -6.80 54.17 -55.22
CA VAL A 184 -6.03 53.01 -55.69
C VAL A 184 -5.97 51.92 -54.61
N ILE A 185 -5.77 52.36 -53.36
CA ILE A 185 -5.61 51.49 -52.19
C ILE A 185 -6.89 50.71 -51.89
N LEU A 186 -8.06 51.36 -51.92
CA LEU A 186 -9.31 50.73 -51.53
C LEU A 186 -9.66 49.51 -52.43
N PRO A 187 -9.58 49.58 -53.77
CA PRO A 187 -9.65 48.39 -54.64
C PRO A 187 -8.58 47.32 -54.36
N ALA A 188 -7.36 47.72 -54.01
CA ALA A 188 -6.30 46.77 -53.67
C ALA A 188 -6.59 46.02 -52.36
N LEU A 189 -7.12 46.71 -51.34
CA LEU A 189 -7.58 46.11 -50.08
C LEU A 189 -8.73 45.12 -50.32
N TYR A 190 -9.70 45.46 -51.16
CA TYR A 190 -10.79 44.55 -51.53
C TYR A 190 -10.26 43.29 -52.25
N SER A 191 -9.31 43.44 -53.17
CA SER A 191 -8.68 42.31 -53.86
C SER A 191 -7.96 41.37 -52.88
N LEU A 192 -7.22 41.97 -51.93
CA LEU A 192 -6.49 41.27 -50.88
C LEU A 192 -7.43 40.58 -49.87
N HIS A 193 -8.58 41.20 -49.57
CA HIS A 193 -9.65 40.63 -48.74
C HIS A 193 -10.33 39.41 -49.39
N SER A 194 -10.48 39.39 -50.72
CA SER A 194 -10.92 38.19 -51.44
C SER A 194 -9.86 37.08 -51.37
N LEU A 195 -8.58 37.39 -51.63
CA LEU A 195 -7.47 36.42 -51.54
C LEU A 195 -7.25 35.85 -50.13
N ALA A 196 -7.56 36.60 -49.07
CA ALA A 196 -7.47 36.14 -47.68
C ALA A 196 -8.64 35.23 -47.23
N GLY A 197 -9.50 34.77 -48.15
CA GLY A 197 -10.57 33.80 -47.86
C GLY A 197 -10.05 32.40 -47.45
N PRO A 198 -9.30 31.70 -48.32
CA PRO A 198 -8.77 30.37 -48.02
C PRO A 198 -7.75 30.40 -46.88
N ARG A 199 -7.81 29.42 -45.96
CA ARG A 199 -6.88 29.35 -44.82
C ARG A 199 -5.41 29.24 -45.22
N ASN A 200 -5.08 28.48 -46.26
CA ASN A 200 -3.71 28.32 -46.76
C ASN A 200 -3.11 29.68 -47.20
N ASN A 201 -3.94 30.56 -47.76
CA ASN A 201 -3.50 31.89 -48.19
C ASN A 201 -3.13 32.78 -47.01
N VAL A 202 -3.87 32.69 -45.90
CA VAL A 202 -3.55 33.44 -44.68
C VAL A 202 -2.15 33.11 -44.20
N GLU A 203 -1.74 31.83 -44.23
CA GLU A 203 -0.39 31.44 -43.79
C GLU A 203 0.72 32.08 -44.65
N VAL A 204 0.55 32.09 -45.97
CA VAL A 204 1.52 32.70 -46.90
C VAL A 204 1.53 34.23 -46.79
N LEU A 205 0.34 34.86 -46.73
CA LEU A 205 0.18 36.33 -46.59
C LEU A 205 0.76 36.85 -45.27
N MET A 206 0.72 36.05 -44.20
CA MET A 206 1.27 36.40 -42.88
C MET A 206 2.77 36.11 -42.74
N SER A 207 3.29 35.07 -43.38
CA SER A 207 4.70 34.62 -43.24
C SER A 207 5.66 35.15 -44.32
N GLY A 208 5.15 35.64 -45.46
CA GLY A 208 5.96 36.07 -46.59
C GLY A 208 6.84 37.33 -46.36
N ASN A 209 7.76 37.58 -47.29
CA ASN A 209 8.71 38.72 -47.23
C ASN A 209 8.02 40.09 -47.11
N VAL A 210 6.84 40.27 -47.70
CA VAL A 210 5.99 41.46 -47.52
C VAL A 210 4.83 41.04 -46.64
N ARG A 211 5.03 41.14 -45.33
CA ARG A 211 4.08 40.69 -44.32
C ARG A 211 2.79 41.52 -44.38
N CYS A 212 1.68 40.90 -44.74
CA CYS A 212 0.42 41.57 -45.06
C CYS A 212 -0.10 42.48 -43.93
N TYR A 213 -0.01 42.01 -42.68
CA TYR A 213 -0.49 42.77 -41.51
C TYR A 213 0.21 44.13 -41.32
N ASN A 214 1.51 44.25 -41.65
CA ASN A 214 2.24 45.52 -41.53
C ASN A 214 1.70 46.55 -42.53
N VAL A 215 1.43 46.11 -43.76
CA VAL A 215 0.86 46.98 -44.81
C VAL A 215 -0.52 47.48 -44.38
N ILE A 216 -1.37 46.60 -43.83
CA ILE A 216 -2.71 46.99 -43.37
C ILE A 216 -2.63 47.99 -42.20
N VAL A 217 -1.75 47.75 -41.23
CA VAL A 217 -1.50 48.68 -40.10
C VAL A 217 -1.01 50.04 -40.59
N GLU A 218 -0.16 50.08 -41.62
CA GLU A 218 0.28 51.31 -42.27
C GLU A 218 -0.88 52.02 -42.97
N MET A 219 -1.71 51.31 -43.74
CA MET A 219 -2.90 51.91 -44.40
C MET A 219 -3.89 52.48 -43.38
N MET A 220 -4.19 51.77 -42.29
CA MET A 220 -5.07 52.26 -41.23
C MET A 220 -4.52 53.50 -40.51
N LYS A 221 -3.18 53.65 -40.45
CA LYS A 221 -2.53 54.85 -39.90
C LYS A 221 -2.52 56.03 -40.87
N SER A 222 -2.38 55.78 -42.17
CA SER A 222 -2.40 56.81 -43.22
C SER A 222 -3.81 57.36 -43.53
N PHE A 223 -4.85 56.54 -43.39
CA PHE A 223 -6.26 56.94 -43.64
C PHE A 223 -7.15 56.83 -42.39
N PRO A 224 -6.83 57.53 -41.28
CA PRO A 224 -7.62 57.45 -40.05
C PRO A 224 -9.03 58.05 -40.21
N SER A 225 -9.24 58.89 -41.23
CA SER A 225 -10.50 59.58 -41.53
C SER A 225 -11.38 58.89 -42.59
N SER A 226 -10.93 57.81 -43.23
CA SER A 226 -11.74 57.05 -44.19
C SER A 226 -12.41 55.84 -43.54
N GLU A 227 -13.72 55.91 -43.34
CA GLU A 227 -14.52 54.83 -42.77
C GLU A 227 -14.40 53.53 -43.58
N THR A 228 -14.40 53.63 -44.91
CA THR A 228 -14.34 52.48 -45.82
C THR A 228 -12.98 51.78 -45.80
N VAL A 229 -11.88 52.53 -45.72
CA VAL A 229 -10.53 51.93 -45.56
C VAL A 229 -10.42 51.22 -44.21
N GLN A 230 -10.93 51.82 -43.12
CA GLN A 230 -10.93 51.20 -41.80
C GLN A 230 -11.82 49.95 -41.75
N GLU A 231 -13.02 49.95 -42.36
CA GLU A 231 -13.91 48.78 -42.41
C GLU A 231 -13.24 47.60 -43.11
N VAL A 232 -12.71 47.79 -44.32
CA VAL A 232 -12.09 46.71 -45.10
C VAL A 232 -10.81 46.21 -44.43
N SER A 233 -10.03 47.11 -43.83
CA SER A 233 -8.82 46.75 -43.09
C SER A 233 -9.13 45.92 -41.84
N CYS A 234 -10.17 46.28 -41.07
CA CYS A 234 -10.63 45.48 -39.93
C CYS A 234 -11.15 44.10 -40.37
N CYS A 235 -11.94 44.02 -41.44
CA CYS A 235 -12.42 42.75 -42.02
C CYS A 235 -11.26 41.84 -42.47
N LEU A 236 -10.25 42.42 -43.12
CA LEU A 236 -9.05 41.69 -43.56
C LEU A 236 -8.19 41.25 -42.37
N LEU A 237 -7.95 42.10 -41.36
CA LEU A 237 -7.24 41.71 -40.14
C LEU A 237 -7.97 40.58 -39.40
N HIS A 238 -9.30 40.62 -39.32
CA HIS A 238 -10.08 39.54 -38.72
C HIS A 238 -9.87 38.21 -39.47
N LYS A 239 -9.94 38.19 -40.81
CA LYS A 239 -9.60 36.99 -41.61
C LYS A 239 -8.17 36.48 -41.40
N LEU A 240 -7.22 37.39 -41.23
CA LEU A 240 -5.81 37.05 -40.99
C LEU A 240 -5.50 36.59 -39.55
N THR A 241 -6.46 36.69 -38.63
CA THR A 241 -6.28 36.38 -37.19
C THR A 241 -6.48 34.88 -36.93
N LEU A 242 -5.49 34.09 -37.34
CA LEU A 242 -5.38 32.66 -36.99
C LEU A 242 -4.43 32.47 -35.80
N GLY A 243 -4.67 31.42 -34.99
CA GLY A 243 -3.95 31.16 -33.73
C GLY A 243 -2.42 31.20 -33.82
N ASN A 244 -1.86 30.71 -34.93
CA ASN A 244 -0.42 30.69 -35.18
C ASN A 244 0.21 32.10 -35.27
N PHE A 245 -0.58 33.15 -35.52
CA PHE A 245 -0.12 34.52 -35.75
C PHE A 245 -0.47 35.51 -34.63
N PHE A 246 -1.15 35.07 -33.56
CA PHE A 246 -1.62 35.96 -32.49
C PHE A 246 -0.50 36.82 -31.88
N ASN A 247 0.62 36.20 -31.47
CA ASN A 247 1.78 36.93 -30.91
C ASN A 247 2.38 37.94 -31.91
N ILE A 248 2.40 37.61 -33.20
CA ILE A 248 2.93 38.50 -34.24
C ILE A 248 2.02 39.73 -34.40
N LEU A 249 0.70 39.54 -34.42
CA LEU A 249 -0.28 40.63 -34.51
C LEU A 249 -0.19 41.57 -33.30
N VAL A 250 -0.06 41.02 -32.08
CA VAL A 250 0.09 41.80 -30.84
C VAL A 250 1.37 42.62 -30.83
N LEU A 251 2.53 42.00 -31.11
CA LEU A 251 3.83 42.69 -31.14
C LEU A 251 3.88 43.83 -32.18
N HIS A 252 3.16 43.68 -33.29
CA HIS A 252 3.08 44.68 -34.36
C HIS A 252 1.97 45.74 -34.18
N LYS A 253 1.47 45.91 -32.95
CA LYS A 253 0.54 46.98 -32.56
C LYS A 253 -0.81 46.96 -33.28
N VAL A 254 -1.24 45.79 -33.77
CA VAL A 254 -2.57 45.61 -34.38
C VAL A 254 -3.71 45.95 -33.40
N PRO A 255 -3.69 45.54 -32.11
CA PRO A 255 -4.77 45.86 -31.17
C PRO A 255 -4.99 47.36 -30.97
N GLU A 256 -3.93 48.17 -30.85
CA GLU A 256 -4.00 49.63 -30.67
C GLU A 256 -4.72 50.31 -31.84
N VAL A 257 -4.40 49.89 -33.07
CA VAL A 257 -5.01 50.44 -34.29
C VAL A 257 -6.47 50.02 -34.42
N ILE A 258 -6.80 48.77 -34.06
CA ILE A 258 -8.19 48.29 -34.07
C ILE A 258 -9.04 49.03 -33.03
N VAL A 259 -8.55 49.19 -31.78
CA VAL A 259 -9.28 49.95 -30.74
C VAL A 259 -9.52 51.38 -31.21
N LYS A 260 -8.53 52.04 -31.83
CA LYS A 260 -8.69 53.39 -32.38
C LYS A 260 -9.74 53.45 -33.51
N ALA A 261 -9.81 52.45 -34.38
CA ALA A 261 -10.84 52.39 -35.42
C ALA A 261 -12.25 52.22 -34.82
N VAL A 262 -12.39 51.35 -33.82
CA VAL A 262 -13.64 51.08 -33.09
C VAL A 262 -14.16 52.32 -32.35
N THR A 263 -13.28 53.08 -31.70
CA THR A 263 -13.68 54.32 -30.99
C THR A 263 -14.00 55.47 -31.93
N THR A 264 -13.34 55.54 -33.10
CA THR A 264 -13.58 56.59 -34.12
C THR A 264 -14.87 56.35 -34.92
N TYR A 265 -15.20 55.09 -35.24
CA TYR A 265 -16.36 54.71 -36.05
C TYR A 265 -17.35 53.81 -35.29
N PRO A 266 -18.00 54.30 -34.22
CA PRO A 266 -18.96 53.52 -33.44
C PRO A 266 -20.24 53.18 -34.22
N GLY A 267 -20.55 53.91 -35.29
CA GLY A 267 -21.75 53.70 -36.13
C GLY A 267 -21.64 52.59 -37.18
N ASN A 268 -20.44 52.11 -37.51
CA ASN A 268 -20.25 51.14 -38.59
C ASN A 268 -20.34 49.69 -38.08
N ALA A 269 -21.46 49.01 -38.31
CA ALA A 269 -21.69 47.68 -37.78
C ALA A 269 -20.69 46.62 -38.27
N LYS A 270 -20.23 46.68 -39.52
CA LYS A 270 -19.28 45.69 -40.07
C LYS A 270 -17.89 45.84 -39.47
N LEU A 271 -17.40 47.08 -39.40
CA LEU A 271 -16.15 47.43 -38.75
C LEU A 271 -16.19 46.97 -37.28
N GLN A 272 -17.25 47.30 -36.55
CA GLN A 272 -17.42 46.91 -35.15
C GLN A 272 -17.38 45.39 -34.97
N ALA A 273 -18.15 44.63 -35.76
CA ALA A 273 -18.16 43.16 -35.67
C ALA A 273 -16.79 42.53 -35.95
N ALA A 274 -16.12 42.91 -37.04
CA ALA A 274 -14.80 42.38 -37.40
C ALA A 274 -13.72 42.78 -36.39
N ALA A 275 -13.71 44.04 -35.98
CA ALA A 275 -12.73 44.59 -35.04
C ALA A 275 -12.84 43.96 -33.64
N LEU A 276 -14.06 43.89 -33.08
CA LEU A 276 -14.29 43.30 -31.76
C LEU A 276 -14.05 41.78 -31.78
N SER A 277 -14.34 41.08 -32.88
CA SER A 277 -14.01 39.66 -33.02
C SER A 277 -12.49 39.43 -33.03
N CYS A 278 -11.75 40.25 -33.77
CA CYS A 278 -10.28 40.24 -33.77
C CYS A 278 -9.71 40.52 -32.35
N LEU A 279 -10.23 41.54 -31.66
CA LEU A 279 -9.83 41.85 -30.29
C LEU A 279 -10.15 40.72 -29.30
N ALA A 280 -11.28 40.05 -29.44
CA ALA A 280 -11.66 38.89 -28.63
C ALA A 280 -10.69 37.71 -28.81
N LEU A 281 -10.28 37.42 -30.05
CA LEU A 281 -9.29 36.37 -30.36
C LEU A 281 -7.90 36.71 -29.83
N LEU A 282 -7.50 37.99 -29.89
CA LEU A 282 -6.18 38.43 -29.43
C LEU A 282 -6.10 38.69 -27.91
N THR A 283 -7.22 38.71 -27.18
CA THR A 283 -7.24 39.12 -25.75
C THR A 283 -6.24 38.33 -24.88
N GLU A 284 -6.22 37.00 -25.02
CA GLU A 284 -5.29 36.15 -24.26
C GLU A 284 -3.82 36.51 -24.50
N THR A 285 -3.43 36.66 -25.77
CA THR A 285 -2.03 36.97 -26.12
C THR A 285 -1.67 38.42 -25.84
N ILE A 286 -2.63 39.36 -25.82
CA ILE A 286 -2.40 40.72 -25.34
C ILE A 286 -1.98 40.70 -23.86
N PHE A 287 -2.62 39.90 -23.02
CA PHE A 287 -2.27 39.83 -21.60
C PHE A 287 -1.03 38.98 -21.31
N LEU A 288 -0.89 37.80 -21.92
CA LEU A 288 0.29 36.94 -21.73
C LEU A 288 1.62 37.59 -22.17
N ASN A 289 1.61 38.44 -23.20
CA ASN A 289 2.82 39.17 -23.61
C ASN A 289 3.10 40.40 -22.72
N ARG A 290 2.08 40.94 -22.02
CA ARG A 290 2.24 42.09 -21.09
C ARG A 290 2.90 41.69 -19.78
N ASP A 291 2.67 40.48 -19.28
CA ASP A 291 3.33 39.95 -18.08
C ASP A 291 4.87 39.83 -18.22
N LEU A 292 5.41 39.99 -19.43
CA LEU A 292 6.85 39.98 -19.74
C LEU A 292 7.47 41.38 -19.89
N GLU A 293 6.67 42.45 -19.94
CA GLU A 293 7.13 43.84 -20.06
C GLU A 293 6.79 44.66 -18.81
N GLU A 294 7.77 44.92 -17.93
CA GLU A 294 7.61 45.81 -16.74
C GLU A 294 7.26 47.26 -17.16
N ARG A 295 5.97 47.62 -17.29
CA ARG A 295 5.51 48.97 -17.68
C ARG A 295 4.35 49.52 -16.83
N LYS A 296 3.95 50.77 -17.12
CA LYS A 296 3.55 51.80 -16.13
C LYS A 296 2.09 52.28 -16.26
N GLU A 297 1.72 53.17 -15.33
CA GLU A 297 0.41 53.81 -15.08
C GLU A 297 -0.39 54.36 -16.29
N GLU A 298 0.21 54.59 -17.46
CA GLU A 298 -0.50 55.02 -18.68
C GLU A 298 -1.52 53.97 -19.19
N GLU A 299 -1.44 52.73 -18.70
CA GLU A 299 -2.26 51.61 -19.19
C GLU A 299 -3.73 51.59 -18.72
N GLU A 300 -4.12 52.30 -17.64
CA GLU A 300 -5.51 52.26 -17.18
C GLU A 300 -6.48 52.92 -18.16
N GLU A 301 -6.05 53.99 -18.85
CA GLU A 301 -6.88 54.70 -19.82
C GLU A 301 -7.17 53.83 -21.06
N GLU A 302 -6.18 53.12 -21.60
CA GLU A 302 -6.39 52.18 -22.72
C GLU A 302 -7.36 51.03 -22.36
N LYS A 303 -7.25 50.51 -21.13
CA LYS A 303 -8.12 49.44 -20.62
C LYS A 303 -9.57 49.92 -20.48
N LEU A 304 -9.77 51.16 -19.99
CA LEU A 304 -11.09 51.80 -19.99
C LEU A 304 -11.61 52.05 -21.42
N CYS A 305 -10.77 52.48 -22.36
CA CYS A 305 -11.19 52.71 -23.74
C CYS A 305 -11.72 51.44 -24.42
N TRP A 306 -11.12 50.29 -24.17
CA TRP A 306 -11.61 49.01 -24.72
C TRP A 306 -12.92 48.57 -24.04
N LEU A 307 -13.05 48.72 -22.72
CA LEU A 307 -14.28 48.45 -21.98
C LEU A 307 -15.44 49.33 -22.49
N GLU A 308 -15.20 50.63 -22.61
CA GLU A 308 -16.17 51.61 -23.12
C GLU A 308 -16.54 51.33 -24.58
N ALA A 309 -15.56 50.99 -25.43
CA ALA A 309 -15.80 50.64 -26.83
C ALA A 309 -16.77 49.45 -26.97
N CYS A 310 -16.57 48.37 -26.20
CA CYS A 310 -17.48 47.23 -26.20
C CYS A 310 -18.88 47.61 -25.67
N TYR A 311 -18.95 48.43 -24.62
CA TYR A 311 -20.23 48.93 -24.08
C TYR A 311 -21.00 49.78 -25.12
N ARG A 312 -20.34 50.75 -25.77
CA ARG A 312 -20.93 51.58 -26.84
C ARG A 312 -21.41 50.75 -28.02
N ALA A 313 -20.69 49.69 -28.38
CA ALA A 313 -21.11 48.75 -29.43
C ALA A 313 -22.42 48.04 -29.08
N LEU A 314 -22.56 47.52 -27.85
CA LEU A 314 -23.80 46.92 -27.34
C LEU A 314 -24.97 47.92 -27.30
N GLU A 315 -24.70 49.17 -26.94
CA GLU A 315 -25.71 50.24 -26.84
C GLU A 315 -26.26 50.68 -28.20
N LEU A 316 -25.39 50.86 -29.20
CA LEU A 316 -25.74 51.38 -30.52
C LEU A 316 -26.28 50.29 -31.45
N HIS A 317 -25.69 49.08 -31.44
CA HIS A 317 -25.98 48.02 -32.41
C HIS A 317 -26.96 46.97 -31.90
N ARG A 318 -27.92 47.35 -31.05
CA ARG A 318 -28.94 46.47 -30.43
C ARG A 318 -29.74 45.57 -31.39
N LYS A 319 -29.68 45.79 -32.70
CA LYS A 319 -30.34 44.98 -33.75
C LYS A 319 -29.39 44.07 -34.55
N ASN A 320 -28.07 44.29 -34.51
CA ASN A 320 -27.11 43.53 -35.29
C ASN A 320 -26.54 42.39 -34.42
N THR A 321 -26.81 41.14 -34.80
CA THR A 321 -26.37 39.95 -34.06
C THR A 321 -24.85 39.87 -33.95
N ASP A 322 -24.14 40.14 -35.03
CA ASP A 322 -22.72 39.89 -35.18
C ASP A 322 -21.90 40.86 -34.32
N VAL A 323 -22.33 42.13 -34.23
CA VAL A 323 -21.73 43.12 -33.32
C VAL A 323 -21.99 42.74 -31.86
N LEU A 324 -23.21 42.30 -31.53
CA LEU A 324 -23.57 41.94 -30.16
C LEU A 324 -22.81 40.69 -29.69
N GLU A 325 -22.66 39.69 -30.55
CA GLU A 325 -21.82 38.52 -30.30
C GLU A 325 -20.35 38.92 -30.09
N ALA A 326 -19.76 39.66 -31.04
CA ALA A 326 -18.36 40.08 -30.99
C ALA A 326 -18.04 40.92 -29.74
N ALA A 327 -18.91 41.87 -29.41
CA ALA A 327 -18.78 42.69 -28.20
C ALA A 327 -18.87 41.85 -26.92
N CYS A 328 -19.77 40.85 -26.86
CA CYS A 328 -19.86 39.95 -25.71
C CYS A 328 -18.61 39.06 -25.60
N TRP A 329 -18.09 38.47 -26.68
CA TRP A 329 -16.86 37.67 -26.62
C TRP A 329 -15.64 38.51 -26.20
N ALA A 330 -15.52 39.75 -26.69
CA ALA A 330 -14.46 40.66 -26.27
C ALA A 330 -14.57 40.98 -24.77
N LEU A 331 -15.77 41.30 -24.27
CA LEU A 331 -16.01 41.54 -22.84
C LEU A 331 -15.75 40.30 -21.98
N LYS A 332 -16.22 39.11 -22.39
CA LYS A 332 -15.97 37.84 -21.71
C LYS A 332 -14.47 37.63 -21.47
N ASN A 333 -13.68 37.77 -22.53
CA ASN A 333 -12.23 37.53 -22.44
C ASN A 333 -11.54 38.66 -21.65
N LEU A 334 -11.96 39.92 -21.81
CA LEU A 334 -11.45 41.04 -21.03
C LEU A 334 -11.65 40.84 -19.51
N PHE A 335 -12.85 40.45 -19.07
CA PHE A 335 -13.13 40.17 -17.66
C PHE A 335 -12.42 38.92 -17.13
N LEU A 336 -12.11 37.94 -17.98
CA LEU A 336 -11.39 36.72 -17.58
C LEU A 336 -9.95 37.02 -17.15
N TYR A 337 -9.23 37.87 -17.89
CA TYR A 337 -7.85 38.26 -17.56
C TYR A 337 -7.75 39.49 -16.64
N GLN A 338 -8.79 40.35 -16.60
CA GLN A 338 -8.78 41.57 -15.78
C GLN A 338 -9.98 41.62 -14.82
N CYS A 339 -9.88 40.86 -13.72
CA CYS A 339 -10.90 40.82 -12.69
C CYS A 339 -11.30 42.22 -12.18
N ASN A 340 -10.35 43.13 -11.93
CA ASN A 340 -10.61 44.44 -11.31
C ASN A 340 -11.60 45.33 -12.09
N LEU A 341 -11.82 45.09 -13.39
CA LEU A 341 -12.75 45.87 -14.21
C LEU A 341 -14.22 45.70 -13.77
N HIS A 342 -14.57 44.69 -12.96
CA HIS A 342 -15.92 44.55 -12.42
C HIS A 342 -16.35 45.71 -11.49
N GLU A 343 -15.40 46.49 -10.94
CA GLU A 343 -15.69 47.68 -10.13
C GLU A 343 -16.19 48.87 -10.97
N LYS A 344 -15.89 48.87 -12.28
CA LYS A 344 -16.39 49.85 -13.25
C LYS A 344 -17.79 49.50 -13.78
N ILE A 345 -18.44 48.45 -13.25
CA ILE A 345 -19.79 48.04 -13.66
C ILE A 345 -20.82 48.55 -12.65
N GLY A 346 -21.77 49.35 -13.13
CA GLY A 346 -22.82 49.94 -12.30
C GLY A 346 -23.48 51.15 -12.95
N ASP A 347 -24.35 51.81 -12.20
CA ASP A 347 -25.12 53.00 -12.61
C ASP A 347 -24.53 54.31 -12.03
N GLY A 348 -23.32 54.28 -11.43
CA GLY A 348 -22.64 55.45 -10.86
C GLY A 348 -21.81 56.26 -11.85
N ASP A 349 -21.35 57.44 -11.44
CA ASP A 349 -20.45 58.27 -12.26
C ASP A 349 -19.15 57.50 -12.57
N ASN A 350 -18.73 57.50 -13.84
CA ASN A 350 -17.64 56.69 -14.40
C ASN A 350 -17.81 55.15 -14.27
N GLN A 351 -19.05 54.66 -14.18
CA GLN A 351 -19.39 53.24 -14.33
C GLN A 351 -20.25 52.98 -15.58
N PHE A 352 -20.18 51.76 -16.10
CA PHE A 352 -20.93 51.31 -17.27
C PHE A 352 -21.89 50.16 -16.91
N PRO A 353 -23.19 50.24 -17.22
CA PRO A 353 -24.17 49.18 -16.91
C PRO A 353 -24.08 48.00 -17.90
N ILE A 354 -22.90 47.38 -17.98
CA ILE A 354 -22.58 46.29 -18.92
C ILE A 354 -23.41 45.03 -18.62
N ASP A 355 -23.67 44.71 -17.34
CA ASP A 355 -24.56 43.62 -16.93
C ASP A 355 -25.94 43.75 -17.60
N ARG A 356 -26.48 44.98 -17.64
CA ARG A 356 -27.76 45.31 -18.23
C ARG A 356 -27.70 45.28 -19.75
N ALA A 357 -26.65 45.82 -20.36
CA ALA A 357 -26.49 45.83 -21.81
C ALA A 357 -26.37 44.41 -22.39
N VAL A 358 -25.57 43.55 -21.76
CA VAL A 358 -25.39 42.14 -22.14
C VAL A 358 -26.66 41.32 -21.84
N MET A 359 -27.36 41.59 -20.74
CA MET A 359 -28.67 40.98 -20.50
C MET A 359 -29.68 41.39 -21.58
N LEU A 360 -29.70 42.66 -22.00
CA LEU A 360 -30.62 43.14 -23.04
C LEU A 360 -30.33 42.52 -24.41
N SER A 361 -29.06 42.36 -24.81
CA SER A 361 -28.71 41.68 -26.07
C SER A 361 -29.20 40.23 -26.09
N MET A 362 -29.00 39.50 -24.98
CA MET A 362 -29.47 38.13 -24.80
C MET A 362 -30.99 37.98 -24.91
N LEU A 363 -31.76 38.92 -24.33
CA LEU A 363 -33.23 38.88 -24.33
C LEU A 363 -33.80 39.26 -25.71
N MET A 364 -33.27 40.33 -26.32
CA MET A 364 -33.72 40.82 -27.63
C MET A 364 -33.52 39.78 -28.74
N HIS A 365 -32.42 39.03 -28.68
CA HIS A 365 -32.05 38.04 -29.71
C HIS A 365 -32.14 36.60 -29.22
N SER A 366 -33.16 36.27 -28.41
CA SER A 366 -33.39 34.91 -27.88
C SER A 366 -33.50 33.79 -28.93
N SER A 367 -33.60 34.12 -30.22
CA SER A 367 -33.53 33.19 -31.36
C SER A 367 -32.11 32.90 -31.87
N SER A 368 -31.13 33.77 -31.64
CA SER A 368 -29.71 33.50 -31.96
C SER A 368 -29.09 32.69 -30.84
N LYS A 369 -28.39 31.62 -31.20
CA LYS A 369 -27.67 30.76 -30.25
C LYS A 369 -26.33 31.39 -29.89
N GLU A 370 -25.75 32.09 -30.84
CA GLU A 370 -24.42 32.67 -30.88
C GLU A 370 -24.36 33.89 -29.93
N VAL A 371 -25.30 34.84 -30.12
CA VAL A 371 -25.48 35.98 -29.19
C VAL A 371 -25.82 35.49 -27.78
N PHE A 372 -26.66 34.46 -27.64
CA PHE A 372 -26.95 33.88 -26.32
C PHE A 372 -25.71 33.30 -25.64
N GLN A 373 -24.92 32.48 -26.34
CA GLN A 373 -23.70 31.86 -25.80
C GLN A 373 -22.69 32.91 -25.34
N ALA A 374 -22.44 33.93 -26.17
CA ALA A 374 -21.52 35.01 -25.86
C ALA A 374 -22.00 35.82 -24.65
N ALA A 375 -23.27 36.24 -24.65
CA ALA A 375 -23.86 37.03 -23.57
C ALA A 375 -23.96 36.27 -22.24
N ALA A 376 -24.45 35.03 -22.26
CA ALA A 376 -24.56 34.17 -21.07
C ALA A 376 -23.17 33.84 -20.49
N SER A 377 -22.17 33.59 -21.34
CA SER A 377 -20.79 33.37 -20.89
C SER A 377 -20.18 34.62 -20.23
N THR A 378 -20.47 35.81 -20.77
CA THR A 378 -20.02 37.09 -20.19
C THR A 378 -20.65 37.32 -18.83
N LEU A 379 -21.98 37.17 -18.72
CA LEU A 379 -22.71 37.32 -17.46
C LEU A 379 -22.32 36.26 -16.42
N ALA A 380 -21.93 35.06 -16.84
CA ALA A 380 -21.43 34.03 -15.93
C ALA A 380 -20.12 34.45 -15.25
N ILE A 381 -19.15 35.00 -16.00
CA ILE A 381 -17.88 35.51 -15.42
C ILE A 381 -18.15 36.68 -14.47
N LEU A 382 -19.01 37.63 -14.87
CA LEU A 382 -19.40 38.75 -14.01
C LEU A 382 -20.10 38.30 -12.72
N SER A 383 -20.93 37.25 -12.80
CA SER A 383 -21.60 36.64 -11.65
C SER A 383 -20.61 35.89 -10.73
N GLN A 384 -19.60 35.23 -11.30
CA GLN A 384 -18.54 34.58 -10.54
C GLN A 384 -17.69 35.59 -9.75
N GLN A 385 -17.40 36.76 -10.33
CA GLN A 385 -16.52 37.75 -9.73
C GLN A 385 -17.23 38.69 -8.72
N ASN A 386 -18.50 39.04 -8.93
CA ASN A 386 -19.16 40.10 -8.15
C ASN A 386 -20.54 39.70 -7.59
N VAL A 387 -20.63 39.57 -6.27
CA VAL A 387 -21.85 39.21 -5.53
C VAL A 387 -22.99 40.23 -5.73
N ASN A 388 -22.68 41.52 -5.93
CA ASN A 388 -23.69 42.55 -6.17
C ASN A 388 -24.32 42.37 -7.57
N ILE A 389 -23.53 41.97 -8.58
CA ILE A 389 -24.04 41.64 -9.91
C ILE A 389 -24.96 40.40 -9.81
N ARG A 390 -24.58 39.35 -9.06
CA ARG A 390 -25.46 38.19 -8.80
C ARG A 390 -26.82 38.59 -8.26
N ARG A 391 -26.87 39.39 -7.17
CA ARG A 391 -28.13 39.85 -6.57
C ARG A 391 -28.96 40.69 -7.55
N THR A 392 -28.32 41.58 -8.31
CA THR A 392 -28.98 42.43 -9.30
C THR A 392 -29.58 41.61 -10.45
N LEU A 393 -28.86 40.63 -10.99
CA LEU A 393 -29.35 39.76 -12.07
C LEU A 393 -30.48 38.82 -11.57
N LEU A 394 -30.37 38.29 -10.35
CA LEU A 394 -31.46 37.54 -9.69
C LEU A 394 -32.72 38.39 -9.54
N ALA A 395 -32.60 39.62 -9.00
CA ALA A 395 -33.72 40.54 -8.81
C ALA A 395 -34.37 40.97 -10.13
N LYS A 396 -33.58 41.08 -11.22
CA LYS A 396 -34.07 41.33 -12.59
C LYS A 396 -34.65 40.07 -13.27
N GLY A 397 -34.69 38.92 -12.60
CA GLY A 397 -35.34 37.70 -13.10
C GLY A 397 -34.55 36.90 -14.15
N ILE A 398 -33.22 37.06 -14.22
CA ILE A 398 -32.38 36.45 -15.27
C ILE A 398 -32.59 34.94 -15.43
N HIS A 399 -32.80 34.25 -14.31
CA HIS A 399 -32.90 32.80 -14.24
C HIS A 399 -34.12 32.27 -15.01
N MET A 400 -35.28 32.94 -14.94
CA MET A 400 -36.47 32.54 -15.70
C MET A 400 -36.25 32.71 -17.20
N ASN A 401 -35.59 33.80 -17.60
CA ASN A 401 -35.27 34.08 -19.00
C ASN A 401 -34.31 33.04 -19.58
N VAL A 402 -33.24 32.70 -18.85
CA VAL A 402 -32.29 31.65 -19.25
C VAL A 402 -32.99 30.30 -19.39
N LEU A 403 -33.86 29.92 -18.43
CA LEU A 403 -34.65 28.69 -18.49
C LEU A 403 -35.65 28.69 -19.66
N GLU A 404 -36.15 29.84 -20.11
CA GLU A 404 -36.99 29.95 -21.31
C GLU A 404 -36.18 29.80 -22.61
N ILE A 405 -34.99 30.42 -22.71
CA ILE A 405 -34.13 30.30 -23.90
C ILE A 405 -33.60 28.86 -24.04
N MET A 406 -33.25 28.22 -22.92
CA MET A 406 -32.92 26.80 -22.83
C MET A 406 -34.07 25.90 -23.34
N ARG A 407 -35.33 26.25 -23.03
CA ARG A 407 -36.54 25.60 -23.59
C ARG A 407 -36.77 25.86 -25.08
N LYS A 408 -36.32 27.01 -25.62
CA LYS A 408 -36.40 27.34 -27.06
C LYS A 408 -35.34 26.61 -27.89
N HIS A 409 -34.14 26.39 -27.36
CA HIS A 409 -33.02 25.75 -28.06
C HIS A 409 -32.59 24.39 -27.47
N PRO A 410 -33.50 23.45 -27.18
CA PRO A 410 -33.16 22.24 -26.42
C PRO A 410 -32.28 21.26 -27.22
N HIS A 411 -31.99 21.53 -28.51
CA HIS A 411 -31.12 20.73 -29.37
C HIS A 411 -29.67 21.26 -29.47
N SER A 412 -29.37 22.46 -28.98
CA SER A 412 -28.00 23.01 -28.98
C SER A 412 -27.34 22.73 -27.63
N PRO A 413 -26.32 21.85 -27.56
CA PRO A 413 -25.59 21.61 -26.31
C PRO A 413 -24.84 22.86 -25.84
N GLU A 414 -24.40 23.73 -26.75
CA GLU A 414 -23.64 24.96 -26.45
C GLU A 414 -24.50 26.01 -25.72
N VAL A 415 -25.76 26.17 -26.16
CA VAL A 415 -26.75 27.00 -25.46
C VAL A 415 -27.09 26.41 -24.10
N VAL A 416 -27.30 25.10 -24.01
CA VAL A 416 -27.61 24.42 -22.75
C VAL A 416 -26.45 24.52 -21.75
N GLU A 417 -25.21 24.34 -22.20
CA GLU A 417 -24.01 24.51 -21.39
C GLU A 417 -23.90 25.94 -20.85
N SER A 418 -24.04 26.94 -21.73
CA SER A 418 -23.97 28.35 -21.36
C SER A 418 -25.08 28.75 -20.40
N ALA A 419 -26.29 28.19 -20.58
CA ALA A 419 -27.43 28.36 -19.69
C ALA A 419 -27.18 27.76 -18.29
N CYS A 420 -26.69 26.52 -18.21
CA CYS A 420 -26.32 25.91 -16.94
C CYS A 420 -25.19 26.67 -16.24
N ARG A 421 -24.18 27.15 -16.98
CA ARG A 421 -23.06 27.92 -16.44
C ARG A 421 -23.48 29.25 -15.81
N ILE A 422 -24.33 30.03 -16.49
CA ILE A 422 -24.84 31.28 -15.90
C ILE A 422 -25.75 30.98 -14.70
N LEU A 423 -26.64 29.98 -14.77
CA LEU A 423 -27.48 29.59 -13.63
C LEU A 423 -26.65 29.18 -12.41
N ASN A 424 -25.57 28.41 -12.62
CA ASN A 424 -24.65 27.98 -11.57
C ASN A 424 -24.08 29.17 -10.79
N HIS A 425 -23.48 30.13 -11.49
CA HIS A 425 -22.90 31.31 -10.83
C HIS A 425 -23.95 32.29 -10.32
N VAL A 426 -25.10 32.43 -10.98
CA VAL A 426 -26.17 33.32 -10.53
C VAL A 426 -26.82 32.82 -9.23
N PHE A 427 -26.97 31.50 -9.05
CA PHE A 427 -27.52 30.94 -7.81
C PHE A 427 -26.50 30.84 -6.66
N GLU A 428 -25.21 31.03 -6.93
CA GLU A 428 -24.12 30.89 -5.96
C GLU A 428 -24.27 31.80 -4.73
N GLY A 429 -24.50 31.18 -3.56
CA GLY A 429 -24.75 31.90 -2.30
C GLY A 429 -26.14 32.54 -2.20
N SER A 430 -27.13 32.04 -2.95
CA SER A 430 -28.52 32.50 -2.91
C SER A 430 -29.52 31.34 -2.78
N PHE A 431 -30.65 31.61 -2.13
CA PHE A 431 -31.76 30.65 -2.00
C PHE A 431 -33.02 31.25 -2.65
N PRO A 432 -33.29 30.94 -3.94
CA PRO A 432 -34.50 31.40 -4.61
C PRO A 432 -35.74 30.68 -4.06
N HIS A 433 -36.94 31.18 -4.38
CA HIS A 433 -38.19 30.56 -3.92
C HIS A 433 -38.35 29.12 -4.44
N LEU A 434 -39.09 28.28 -3.70
CA LEU A 434 -39.28 26.85 -4.02
C LEU A 434 -39.79 26.62 -5.46
N ASP A 435 -40.66 27.48 -5.97
CA ASP A 435 -41.17 27.41 -7.35
C ASP A 435 -40.07 27.61 -8.39
N VAL A 436 -39.10 28.51 -8.11
CA VAL A 436 -37.95 28.74 -8.99
C VAL A 436 -36.99 27.56 -8.93
N MET A 437 -36.73 27.02 -7.73
CA MET A 437 -35.86 25.84 -7.56
C MET A 437 -36.43 24.61 -8.28
N THR A 438 -37.73 24.34 -8.14
CA THR A 438 -38.39 23.20 -8.79
C THR A 438 -38.43 23.33 -10.32
N VAL A 439 -38.73 24.51 -10.86
CA VAL A 439 -38.68 24.76 -12.32
C VAL A 439 -37.25 24.65 -12.86
N ALA A 440 -36.25 25.17 -12.12
CA ALA A 440 -34.84 25.08 -12.52
C ALA A 440 -34.35 23.63 -12.53
N VAL A 441 -34.58 22.86 -11.45
CA VAL A 441 -34.23 21.43 -11.37
C VAL A 441 -34.86 20.65 -12.52
N SER A 442 -36.17 20.80 -12.73
CA SER A 442 -36.90 20.02 -13.75
C SER A 442 -36.38 20.28 -15.17
N GLU A 443 -36.00 21.52 -15.49
CA GLU A 443 -35.46 21.85 -16.81
C GLU A 443 -34.00 21.41 -16.99
N VAL A 444 -33.18 21.51 -15.94
CA VAL A 444 -31.80 20.99 -15.93
C VAL A 444 -31.78 19.46 -16.08
N VAL A 445 -32.68 18.74 -15.39
CA VAL A 445 -32.85 17.29 -15.51
C VAL A 445 -33.26 16.87 -16.93
N LYS A 446 -34.21 17.60 -17.56
CA LYS A 446 -34.57 17.37 -18.98
C LYS A 446 -33.38 17.59 -19.91
N ALA A 447 -32.59 18.63 -19.69
CA ALA A 447 -31.41 18.93 -20.50
C ALA A 447 -30.31 17.88 -20.34
N MET A 448 -30.04 17.40 -19.12
CA MET A 448 -29.12 16.28 -18.87
C MET A 448 -29.53 15.03 -19.64
N ARG A 449 -30.83 14.66 -19.59
CA ARG A 449 -31.39 13.51 -20.31
C ARG A 449 -31.34 13.66 -21.84
N LYS A 450 -31.41 14.89 -22.36
CA LYS A 450 -31.33 15.15 -23.80
C LYS A 450 -29.89 15.17 -24.32
N HIS A 451 -28.94 15.59 -23.49
CA HIS A 451 -27.52 15.76 -23.84
C HIS A 451 -26.60 14.84 -23.04
N GLU A 452 -27.01 13.59 -22.80
CA GLU A 452 -26.24 12.56 -22.05
C GLU A 452 -24.82 12.32 -22.60
N LYS A 453 -24.56 12.70 -23.85
CA LYS A 453 -23.24 12.55 -24.51
C LYS A 453 -22.34 13.77 -24.39
N SER A 454 -22.83 14.93 -23.94
CA SER A 454 -22.05 16.17 -23.85
C SER A 454 -21.45 16.34 -22.45
N LEU A 455 -20.12 16.21 -22.34
CA LEU A 455 -19.38 16.32 -21.09
C LEU A 455 -19.59 17.67 -20.40
N SER A 456 -19.56 18.76 -21.15
CA SER A 456 -19.68 20.12 -20.62
C SER A 456 -21.09 20.41 -20.08
N VAL A 457 -22.12 19.98 -20.81
CA VAL A 457 -23.52 20.06 -20.37
C VAL A 457 -23.74 19.28 -19.07
N GLN A 458 -23.26 18.02 -19.00
CA GLN A 458 -23.40 17.25 -17.76
C GLN A 458 -22.68 17.92 -16.59
N LEU A 459 -21.44 18.41 -16.77
CA LEU A 459 -20.69 19.06 -15.69
C LEU A 459 -21.40 20.31 -15.15
N GLU A 460 -21.80 21.24 -16.01
CA GLU A 460 -22.45 22.48 -15.54
C GLU A 460 -23.86 22.18 -14.98
N ALA A 461 -24.60 21.23 -15.54
CA ALA A 461 -25.89 20.80 -14.99
C ALA A 461 -25.77 20.19 -13.58
N LEU A 462 -24.78 19.31 -13.35
CA LEU A 462 -24.51 18.74 -12.03
C LEU A 462 -24.17 19.84 -11.00
N ARG A 463 -23.44 20.89 -11.41
CA ARG A 463 -23.12 22.04 -10.55
C ARG A 463 -24.35 22.89 -10.19
N VAL A 464 -25.27 23.10 -11.14
CA VAL A 464 -26.57 23.75 -10.85
C VAL A 464 -27.39 22.92 -9.86
N LEU A 465 -27.50 21.60 -10.07
CA LEU A 465 -28.25 20.73 -9.15
C LEU A 465 -27.66 20.74 -7.73
N LEU A 466 -26.34 20.80 -7.57
CA LEU A 466 -25.69 20.83 -6.26
C LEU A 466 -26.10 22.02 -5.39
N HIS A 467 -26.32 23.20 -6.01
CA HIS A 467 -26.76 24.41 -5.30
C HIS A 467 -28.09 24.24 -4.57
N PHE A 468 -28.96 23.34 -5.05
CA PHE A 468 -30.27 23.08 -4.45
C PHE A 468 -30.29 21.85 -3.53
N MET A 469 -29.21 21.06 -3.49
CA MET A 469 -29.14 19.75 -2.82
C MET A 469 -28.29 19.76 -1.55
N ILE A 470 -27.32 20.68 -1.41
CA ILE A 470 -26.48 20.77 -0.21
C ILE A 470 -27.15 21.68 0.82
N ASP A 471 -27.43 21.16 2.02
CA ASP A 471 -28.04 21.94 3.10
C ASP A 471 -27.03 22.92 3.72
N VAL A 472 -27.26 24.22 3.53
CA VAL A 472 -26.40 25.28 4.08
C VAL A 472 -26.93 25.72 5.46
N GLY A 473 -26.87 24.81 6.42
CA GLY A 473 -26.92 25.07 7.87
C GLY A 473 -28.18 25.70 8.49
N ASP A 474 -29.12 26.21 7.71
CA ASP A 474 -30.29 26.96 8.21
C ASP A 474 -31.54 26.09 8.31
N ALA A 475 -32.09 26.01 9.52
CA ALA A 475 -33.27 25.22 9.85
C ALA A 475 -34.54 25.64 9.07
N ALA A 476 -34.63 26.91 8.63
CA ALA A 476 -35.73 27.39 7.80
C ALA A 476 -35.76 26.74 6.40
N PHE A 477 -34.58 26.36 5.87
CA PHE A 477 -34.44 25.81 4.52
C PHE A 477 -34.44 24.28 4.48
N ALA A 478 -34.22 23.60 5.61
CA ALA A 478 -34.20 22.13 5.68
C ALA A 478 -35.48 21.45 5.18
N LEU A 479 -36.64 22.10 5.32
CA LEU A 479 -37.92 21.57 4.83
C LEU A 479 -38.05 21.73 3.30
N THR A 480 -37.62 22.88 2.77
CA THR A 480 -37.49 23.17 1.33
C THR A 480 -36.51 22.21 0.66
N GLY A 481 -35.34 22.00 1.27
CA GLY A 481 -34.32 21.05 0.81
C GLY A 481 -34.86 19.62 0.70
N LYS A 482 -35.58 19.13 1.72
CA LYS A 482 -36.24 17.81 1.69
C LYS A 482 -37.24 17.66 0.54
N VAL A 483 -38.05 18.69 0.25
CA VAL A 483 -38.99 18.68 -0.88
C VAL A 483 -38.26 18.55 -2.21
N ILE A 484 -37.20 19.34 -2.41
CA ILE A 484 -36.46 19.32 -3.68
C ILE A 484 -35.65 18.03 -3.82
N LYS A 485 -34.99 17.54 -2.76
CA LYS A 485 -34.28 16.24 -2.77
C LYS A 485 -35.22 15.09 -3.15
N SER A 486 -36.46 15.14 -2.65
CA SER A 486 -37.53 14.19 -3.00
C SER A 486 -38.00 14.34 -4.45
N GLN A 487 -38.15 15.57 -4.97
CA GLN A 487 -38.46 15.81 -6.38
C GLN A 487 -37.34 15.31 -7.30
N CYS A 488 -36.07 15.54 -6.97
CA CYS A 488 -34.93 15.02 -7.71
C CYS A 488 -34.95 13.49 -7.81
N LEU A 489 -35.33 12.80 -6.73
CA LEU A 489 -35.50 11.34 -6.71
C LEU A 489 -36.65 10.90 -7.64
N LEU A 490 -37.81 11.57 -7.59
CA LEU A 490 -38.98 11.28 -8.44
C LEU A 490 -38.72 11.53 -9.92
N GLU A 491 -37.97 12.58 -10.28
CA GLU A 491 -37.65 12.90 -11.68
C GLU A 491 -36.55 12.00 -12.29
N GLY A 492 -35.94 11.11 -11.49
CA GLY A 492 -34.92 10.17 -11.94
C GLY A 492 -33.49 10.74 -11.97
N THR A 493 -33.22 11.80 -11.20
CA THR A 493 -31.91 12.49 -11.18
C THR A 493 -30.78 11.54 -10.81
N HIS A 494 -31.00 10.64 -9.84
CA HIS A 494 -30.03 9.63 -9.42
C HIS A 494 -29.55 8.75 -10.59
N SER A 495 -30.45 8.36 -11.49
CA SER A 495 -30.13 7.54 -12.66
C SER A 495 -29.28 8.32 -13.67
N LEU A 496 -29.60 9.59 -13.91
CA LEU A 496 -28.80 10.47 -14.76
C LEU A 496 -27.40 10.75 -14.17
N VAL A 497 -27.29 10.95 -12.87
CA VAL A 497 -26.01 11.13 -12.18
C VAL A 497 -25.16 9.86 -12.29
N LEU A 498 -25.73 8.68 -12.04
CA LEU A 498 -25.03 7.39 -12.22
C LEU A 498 -24.57 7.20 -13.68
N ASN A 499 -25.41 7.51 -14.66
CA ASN A 499 -25.04 7.45 -16.07
C ASN A 499 -23.91 8.44 -16.42
N ALA A 500 -23.93 9.66 -15.87
CA ALA A 500 -22.87 10.65 -16.08
C ALA A 500 -21.54 10.22 -15.44
N LEU A 501 -21.57 9.69 -14.21
CA LEU A 501 -20.39 9.15 -13.51
C LEU A 501 -19.74 8.00 -14.31
N ASN A 502 -20.55 7.03 -14.75
CA ASN A 502 -20.09 5.89 -15.55
C ASN A 502 -19.57 6.31 -16.94
N ARG A 503 -20.28 7.22 -17.63
CA ARG A 503 -19.91 7.66 -18.99
C ARG A 503 -18.67 8.53 -19.02
N PHE A 504 -18.52 9.42 -18.04
CA PHE A 504 -17.41 10.37 -17.94
C PHE A 504 -16.47 10.03 -16.78
N ILE A 505 -16.16 8.74 -16.65
CA ILE A 505 -15.25 8.19 -15.65
C ILE A 505 -13.84 8.80 -15.70
N GLY A 506 -13.46 9.44 -16.80
CA GLY A 506 -12.19 10.17 -16.95
C GLY A 506 -12.21 11.64 -16.51
N ASN A 507 -13.35 12.22 -16.10
CA ASN A 507 -13.43 13.61 -15.66
C ASN A 507 -13.61 13.75 -14.12
N PRO A 508 -12.60 14.22 -13.36
CA PRO A 508 -12.66 14.27 -11.90
C PRO A 508 -13.71 15.27 -11.38
N SER A 509 -14.00 16.35 -12.12
CA SER A 509 -15.02 17.33 -11.72
C SER A 509 -16.42 16.73 -11.76
N ILE A 510 -16.74 15.92 -12.77
CA ILE A 510 -17.99 15.15 -12.83
C ILE A 510 -18.06 14.14 -11.67
N GLN A 511 -16.96 13.44 -11.38
CA GLN A 511 -16.93 12.50 -10.25
C GLN A 511 -17.18 13.20 -8.90
N LYS A 512 -16.46 14.30 -8.60
CA LYS A 512 -16.67 15.08 -7.37
C LYS A 512 -18.09 15.63 -7.27
N CYS A 513 -18.67 16.13 -8.37
CA CYS A 513 -20.02 16.69 -8.36
C CYS A 513 -21.10 15.61 -8.21
N GLY A 514 -21.00 14.52 -8.97
CA GLY A 514 -21.96 13.42 -8.94
C GLY A 514 -21.94 12.66 -7.61
N LEU A 515 -20.77 12.40 -7.01
CA LEU A 515 -20.70 11.78 -5.68
C LEU A 515 -21.35 12.65 -4.60
N LYS A 516 -21.16 13.97 -4.62
CA LYS A 516 -21.85 14.90 -3.71
C LYS A 516 -23.38 14.87 -3.90
N LEU A 517 -23.86 14.83 -5.14
CA LEU A 517 -25.30 14.70 -5.44
C LEU A 517 -25.87 13.37 -4.96
N LEU A 518 -25.18 12.25 -5.19
CA LEU A 518 -25.62 10.94 -4.72
C LEU A 518 -25.64 10.87 -3.19
N GLY A 519 -24.68 11.51 -2.50
CA GLY A 519 -24.69 11.70 -1.05
C GLY A 519 -25.95 12.43 -0.57
N ALA A 520 -26.25 13.61 -1.13
CA ALA A 520 -27.42 14.40 -0.78
C ALA A 520 -28.76 13.69 -1.10
N VAL A 521 -28.82 12.91 -2.18
CA VAL A 521 -30.01 12.10 -2.53
C VAL A 521 -30.15 10.88 -1.62
N ALA A 522 -29.05 10.28 -1.16
CA ALA A 522 -29.05 9.11 -0.27
C ALA A 522 -29.66 9.40 1.13
N GLU A 523 -29.75 10.67 1.53
CA GLU A 523 -30.44 11.10 2.76
C GLU A 523 -31.99 10.98 2.67
N CYS A 524 -32.56 10.80 1.47
CA CYS A 524 -34.00 10.68 1.30
C CYS A 524 -34.52 9.28 1.69
N THR A 525 -35.68 9.26 2.34
CA THR A 525 -36.41 8.02 2.69
C THR A 525 -36.66 7.17 1.45
N GLY A 526 -36.13 5.94 1.43
CA GLY A 526 -36.25 4.99 0.31
C GLY A 526 -35.21 5.16 -0.81
N ALA A 527 -34.42 6.24 -0.84
CA ALA A 527 -33.45 6.48 -1.91
C ALA A 527 -32.32 5.44 -1.96
N LEU A 528 -31.85 4.95 -0.80
CA LEU A 528 -30.81 3.93 -0.71
C LEU A 528 -31.20 2.62 -1.40
N GLU A 529 -32.47 2.19 -1.31
CA GLU A 529 -32.93 0.98 -2.00
C GLU A 529 -32.95 1.16 -3.53
N ILE A 530 -33.30 2.36 -4.01
CA ILE A 530 -33.31 2.69 -5.44
C ILE A 530 -31.87 2.79 -5.98
N LEU A 531 -30.98 3.46 -5.25
CA LEU A 531 -29.55 3.59 -5.63
C LEU A 531 -28.85 2.24 -5.70
N THR A 532 -29.10 1.35 -4.73
CA THR A 532 -28.51 0.00 -4.72
C THR A 532 -29.06 -0.88 -5.83
N GLN A 533 -30.36 -0.78 -6.16
CA GLN A 533 -30.94 -1.48 -7.32
C GLN A 533 -30.38 -1.00 -8.67
N GLN A 534 -29.96 0.27 -8.76
CA GLN A 534 -29.37 0.84 -9.98
C GLN A 534 -27.84 0.71 -10.07
N GLY A 535 -27.20 -0.12 -9.22
CA GLY A 535 -25.76 -0.39 -9.31
C GLY A 535 -24.85 0.76 -8.83
N ALA A 536 -25.36 1.64 -7.94
CA ALA A 536 -24.57 2.74 -7.40
C ALA A 536 -23.29 2.27 -6.71
N THR A 537 -23.33 1.14 -6.00
CA THR A 537 -22.16 0.55 -5.33
C THR A 537 -21.01 0.26 -6.30
N ASP A 538 -21.32 -0.33 -7.47
CA ASP A 538 -20.31 -0.67 -8.48
C ASP A 538 -19.76 0.59 -9.16
N THR A 539 -20.62 1.58 -9.43
CA THR A 539 -20.21 2.90 -9.96
C THR A 539 -19.23 3.61 -9.01
N VAL A 540 -19.55 3.64 -7.70
CA VAL A 540 -18.69 4.28 -6.69
C VAL A 540 -17.38 3.51 -6.53
N LEU A 541 -17.40 2.17 -6.50
CA LEU A 541 -16.17 1.35 -6.46
C LEU A 541 -15.27 1.62 -7.67
N HIS A 542 -15.84 1.65 -8.88
CA HIS A 542 -15.09 1.91 -10.10
C HIS A 542 -14.49 3.33 -10.10
N THR A 543 -15.25 4.31 -9.61
CA THR A 543 -14.76 5.70 -9.43
C THR A 543 -13.57 5.76 -8.45
N LEU A 544 -13.65 5.06 -7.33
CA LEU A 544 -12.57 4.98 -6.34
C LEU A 544 -11.31 4.26 -6.89
N GLN A 545 -11.49 3.26 -7.76
CA GLN A 545 -10.38 2.57 -8.44
C GLN A 545 -9.69 3.46 -9.49
N MET A 546 -10.45 4.28 -10.22
CA MET A 546 -9.93 5.17 -11.27
C MET A 546 -9.20 6.40 -10.72
N TYR A 547 -9.54 6.85 -9.51
CA TYR A 547 -8.96 8.05 -8.88
C TYR A 547 -8.28 7.76 -7.54
N PRO A 548 -7.26 6.89 -7.48
CA PRO A 548 -6.66 6.47 -6.23
C PRO A 548 -5.86 7.58 -5.51
N ASP A 549 -5.54 8.71 -6.18
CA ASP A 549 -4.79 9.84 -5.64
C ASP A 549 -5.65 11.06 -5.25
N GLU A 550 -6.92 11.12 -5.65
CA GLU A 550 -7.79 12.28 -5.39
C GLU A 550 -8.49 12.17 -4.03
N GLN A 551 -7.93 12.86 -3.02
CA GLN A 551 -8.42 12.86 -1.63
C GLN A 551 -9.94 13.10 -1.53
N ASP A 552 -10.49 14.10 -2.24
CA ASP A 552 -11.92 14.43 -2.20
C ASP A 552 -12.79 13.27 -2.71
N ILE A 553 -12.40 12.65 -3.83
CA ILE A 553 -13.15 11.56 -4.47
C ILE A 553 -13.13 10.34 -3.55
N GLN A 554 -11.98 10.06 -2.93
CA GLN A 554 -11.83 8.99 -1.94
C GLN A 554 -12.72 9.24 -0.72
N CYS A 555 -12.69 10.43 -0.13
CA CYS A 555 -13.51 10.77 1.04
C CYS A 555 -15.03 10.65 0.73
N LEU A 556 -15.48 11.28 -0.37
CA LEU A 556 -16.90 11.26 -0.79
C LEU A 556 -17.38 9.84 -1.12
N GLY A 557 -16.60 9.07 -1.87
CA GLY A 557 -16.96 7.71 -2.27
C GLY A 557 -16.98 6.74 -1.07
N LEU A 558 -16.03 6.86 -0.13
CA LEU A 558 -16.05 6.06 1.10
C LEU A 558 -17.25 6.40 2.00
N SER A 559 -17.58 7.69 2.11
CA SER A 559 -18.76 8.15 2.87
C SER A 559 -20.07 7.59 2.28
N LEU A 560 -20.20 7.60 0.95
CA LEU A 560 -21.36 7.05 0.25
C LEU A 560 -21.39 5.50 0.27
N LEU A 561 -20.25 4.82 0.21
CA LEU A 561 -20.20 3.35 0.34
C LEU A 561 -20.73 2.87 1.70
N ARG A 562 -20.50 3.61 2.78
CA ARG A 562 -21.03 3.28 4.12
C ARG A 562 -22.56 3.13 4.12
N SER A 563 -23.29 3.94 3.36
CA SER A 563 -24.76 3.91 3.31
C SER A 563 -25.32 3.00 2.21
N LEU A 564 -24.60 2.83 1.09
CA LEU A 564 -25.03 1.97 -0.02
C LEU A 564 -24.84 0.46 0.25
N ILE A 565 -23.92 0.05 1.12
CA ILE A 565 -23.66 -1.38 1.32
C ILE A 565 -24.76 -2.01 2.18
N THR A 566 -25.55 -2.91 1.59
CA THR A 566 -26.59 -3.69 2.27
C THR A 566 -26.32 -5.19 2.15
N ARG A 567 -27.01 -6.03 2.94
CA ARG A 567 -26.92 -7.51 2.79
C ARG A 567 -27.28 -7.99 1.37
N LYS A 568 -28.13 -7.25 0.64
CA LYS A 568 -28.58 -7.62 -0.71
C LYS A 568 -27.55 -7.29 -1.79
N SER A 569 -26.68 -6.29 -1.58
CA SER A 569 -25.66 -5.86 -2.57
C SER A 569 -24.30 -6.56 -2.42
N LEU A 570 -24.09 -7.35 -1.37
CA LEU A 570 -22.81 -8.01 -1.08
C LEU A 570 -22.70 -9.39 -1.75
N CYS A 571 -22.32 -9.41 -3.03
CA CYS A 571 -21.87 -10.64 -3.68
C CYS A 571 -20.38 -10.94 -3.41
N ILE A 572 -19.92 -12.16 -3.69
CA ILE A 572 -18.53 -12.58 -3.45
C ILE A 572 -17.54 -11.73 -4.26
N ALA A 573 -17.85 -11.39 -5.52
CA ALA A 573 -16.98 -10.56 -6.35
C ALA A 573 -16.86 -9.13 -5.79
N THR A 574 -17.99 -8.50 -5.47
CA THR A 574 -18.03 -7.17 -4.84
C THR A 574 -17.22 -7.15 -3.54
N MET A 575 -17.32 -8.18 -2.68
CA MET A 575 -16.54 -8.24 -1.44
C MET A 575 -15.02 -8.24 -1.68
N HIS A 576 -14.50 -8.90 -2.72
CA HIS A 576 -13.05 -8.90 -3.02
C HIS A 576 -12.58 -7.54 -3.55
N VAL A 577 -13.32 -6.94 -4.49
CA VAL A 577 -13.02 -5.60 -5.00
C VAL A 577 -13.04 -4.59 -3.87
N LEU A 578 -14.05 -4.68 -3.01
CA LEU A 578 -14.30 -3.74 -1.94
C LEU A 578 -13.29 -3.87 -0.79
N SER A 579 -12.77 -5.08 -0.47
CA SER A 579 -11.61 -5.22 0.43
C SER A 579 -10.34 -4.61 -0.18
N ALA A 580 -10.06 -4.86 -1.46
CA ALA A 580 -8.86 -4.33 -2.11
C ALA A 580 -8.87 -2.79 -2.18
N VAL A 581 -10.00 -2.19 -2.56
CA VAL A 581 -10.17 -0.72 -2.60
C VAL A 581 -10.03 -0.12 -1.20
N LEU A 582 -10.78 -0.60 -0.20
CA LEU A 582 -10.71 -0.05 1.16
C LEU A 582 -9.29 -0.09 1.74
N VAL A 583 -8.59 -1.23 1.61
CA VAL A 583 -7.26 -1.40 2.21
C VAL A 583 -6.19 -0.65 1.41
N SER A 584 -6.31 -0.53 0.09
CA SER A 584 -5.40 0.29 -0.71
C SER A 584 -5.56 1.79 -0.42
N THR A 585 -6.79 2.32 -0.37
CA THR A 585 -7.07 3.72 -0.01
C THR A 585 -6.58 4.05 1.40
N LEU A 586 -6.92 3.23 2.41
CA LEU A 586 -6.51 3.48 3.80
C LEU A 586 -4.98 3.41 3.99
N ARG A 587 -4.28 2.57 3.22
CA ARG A 587 -2.82 2.47 3.22
C ARG A 587 -2.15 3.68 2.53
N ARG A 588 -2.75 4.18 1.43
CA ARG A 588 -2.24 5.35 0.70
C ARG A 588 -2.41 6.65 1.50
N PHE A 589 -3.58 6.86 2.08
CA PHE A 589 -3.92 8.05 2.88
C PHE A 589 -3.83 7.80 4.39
N LYS A 590 -2.75 7.14 4.85
CA LYS A 590 -2.56 6.74 6.26
C LYS A 590 -2.60 7.92 7.27
N GLU A 591 -2.37 9.16 6.81
CA GLU A 591 -2.29 10.36 7.65
C GLU A 591 -3.58 11.21 7.61
N VAL A 592 -4.44 11.04 6.59
CA VAL A 592 -5.66 11.85 6.38
C VAL A 592 -6.80 11.32 7.27
N THR A 593 -7.11 12.05 8.33
CA THR A 593 -8.08 11.66 9.37
C THR A 593 -9.47 11.35 8.81
N GLU A 594 -10.01 12.17 7.91
CA GLU A 594 -11.36 11.96 7.34
C GLU A 594 -11.46 10.67 6.52
N ILE A 595 -10.44 10.35 5.71
CA ILE A 595 -10.42 9.12 4.91
C ILE A 595 -10.30 7.90 5.82
N GLN A 596 -9.46 7.97 6.86
CA GLN A 596 -9.37 6.90 7.86
C GLN A 596 -10.71 6.69 8.57
N LEU A 597 -11.36 7.77 9.01
CA LEU A 597 -12.66 7.72 9.70
C LEU A 597 -13.75 7.06 8.82
N HIS A 598 -13.94 7.55 7.59
CA HIS A 598 -14.95 7.00 6.67
C HIS A 598 -14.65 5.55 6.27
N GLY A 599 -13.39 5.22 5.94
CA GLY A 599 -13.00 3.87 5.54
C GLY A 599 -13.11 2.86 6.68
N PHE A 600 -12.73 3.22 7.91
CA PHE A 600 -12.94 2.34 9.08
C PHE A 600 -14.43 2.17 9.42
N HIS A 601 -15.26 3.20 9.25
CA HIS A 601 -16.71 3.07 9.41
C HIS A 601 -17.33 2.15 8.36
N ALA A 602 -16.91 2.26 7.10
CA ALA A 602 -17.33 1.33 6.04
C ALA A 602 -16.94 -0.11 6.40
N ILE A 603 -15.67 -0.35 6.77
CA ILE A 603 -15.16 -1.65 7.24
C ILE A 603 -16.02 -2.23 8.38
N LEU A 604 -16.32 -1.44 9.40
CA LEU A 604 -17.13 -1.90 10.53
C LEU A 604 -18.56 -2.29 10.11
N ALA A 605 -19.18 -1.50 9.22
CA ALA A 605 -20.50 -1.80 8.69
C ALA A 605 -20.51 -3.13 7.91
N ILE A 606 -19.52 -3.35 7.03
CA ILE A 606 -19.42 -4.58 6.23
C ILE A 606 -19.16 -5.81 7.12
N LEU A 607 -18.29 -5.68 8.12
CA LEU A 607 -18.02 -6.74 9.10
C LEU A 607 -19.28 -7.13 9.91
N GLY A 608 -20.16 -6.17 10.20
CA GLY A 608 -21.48 -6.43 10.80
C GLY A 608 -22.48 -7.11 9.85
N LEU A 609 -22.33 -6.94 8.54
CA LEU A 609 -23.17 -7.57 7.52
C LEU A 609 -22.69 -8.98 7.14
N SER A 610 -21.37 -9.20 7.07
CA SER A 610 -20.73 -10.45 6.63
C SER A 610 -19.40 -10.70 7.37
N PRO A 611 -19.36 -11.61 8.37
CA PRO A 611 -18.13 -11.96 9.09
C PRO A 611 -17.02 -12.52 8.19
N CYS A 612 -17.37 -13.12 7.05
CA CYS A 612 -16.42 -13.63 6.07
C CYS A 612 -15.51 -12.53 5.48
N PHE A 613 -15.95 -11.27 5.51
CA PHE A 613 -15.16 -10.13 5.02
C PHE A 613 -13.86 -9.92 5.80
N ALA A 614 -13.81 -10.30 7.09
CA ALA A 614 -12.59 -10.23 7.91
C ALA A 614 -11.42 -11.00 7.29
N LYS A 615 -11.70 -12.15 6.65
CA LYS A 615 -10.67 -12.97 5.99
C LYS A 615 -10.12 -12.29 4.73
N LEU A 616 -10.96 -11.56 3.99
CA LEU A 616 -10.53 -10.81 2.81
C LEU A 616 -9.69 -9.60 3.21
N LEU A 617 -10.07 -8.86 4.25
CA LEU A 617 -9.27 -7.75 4.79
C LEU A 617 -7.86 -8.19 5.20
N VAL A 618 -7.71 -9.32 5.91
CA VAL A 618 -6.39 -9.83 6.35
C VAL A 618 -5.55 -10.36 5.17
N ASN A 619 -6.19 -10.89 4.11
CA ASN A 619 -5.51 -11.24 2.86
C ASN A 619 -4.94 -9.97 2.17
N GLU A 620 -5.73 -8.89 2.09
CA GLU A 620 -5.31 -7.59 1.54
C GLU A 620 -4.32 -6.81 2.44
N SER A 621 -3.99 -7.37 3.61
CA SER A 621 -3.08 -6.85 4.63
C SER A 621 -3.59 -5.61 5.39
N PHE A 622 -4.90 -5.58 5.68
CA PHE A 622 -5.51 -4.57 6.56
C PHE A 622 -4.94 -4.60 7.99
N ASP A 623 -4.45 -5.74 8.45
CA ASP A 623 -3.71 -5.90 9.71
C ASP A 623 -2.57 -4.87 9.85
N THR A 624 -1.76 -4.64 8.80
CA THR A 624 -0.72 -3.61 8.81
C THR A 624 -1.26 -2.19 9.01
N VAL A 625 -2.42 -1.88 8.40
CA VAL A 625 -3.09 -0.58 8.50
C VAL A 625 -3.63 -0.36 9.93
N ILE A 626 -4.33 -1.36 10.48
CA ILE A 626 -4.89 -1.25 11.83
C ILE A 626 -3.80 -1.28 12.91
N PHE A 627 -2.71 -2.02 12.72
CA PHE A 627 -1.53 -1.96 13.61
C PHE A 627 -0.89 -0.58 13.62
N TYR A 628 -0.71 0.05 12.45
CA TYR A 628 -0.19 1.41 12.35
C TYR A 628 -1.12 2.42 13.05
N GLN A 629 -2.42 2.41 12.73
CA GLN A 629 -3.38 3.35 13.34
C GLN A 629 -3.52 3.12 14.86
N MET A 630 -3.55 1.88 15.34
CA MET A 630 -3.60 1.58 16.78
C MET A 630 -2.31 2.01 17.49
N SER A 631 -1.14 1.85 16.89
CA SER A 631 0.12 2.36 17.46
C SER A 631 0.09 3.89 17.57
N MET A 632 -0.27 4.59 16.49
CA MET A 632 -0.34 6.05 16.45
C MET A 632 -1.39 6.63 17.40
N CYS A 633 -2.55 5.99 17.57
CA CYS A 633 -3.58 6.43 18.53
C CYS A 633 -3.19 6.23 20.02
N PHE A 634 -2.04 5.59 20.30
CA PHE A 634 -1.52 5.41 21.65
C PHE A 634 -0.23 6.21 21.91
N THR A 635 0.48 6.64 20.86
CA THR A 635 1.62 7.57 20.97
C THR A 635 1.18 9.03 20.87
N ASP A 636 0.26 9.34 19.96
CA ASP A 636 -0.29 10.68 19.76
C ASP A 636 -1.70 10.76 20.38
N GLN A 637 -2.01 11.89 21.03
CA GLN A 637 -3.34 12.18 21.59
C GLN A 637 -4.36 12.49 20.48
N ARG A 638 -4.69 11.50 19.65
CA ARG A 638 -5.72 11.61 18.60
C ARG A 638 -7.13 11.46 19.16
N ASP A 639 -8.10 11.81 18.34
CA ASP A 639 -9.54 11.74 18.63
C ASP A 639 -9.96 10.38 19.22
N GLN A 640 -10.56 10.43 20.41
CA GLN A 640 -11.08 9.30 21.16
C GLN A 640 -12.18 8.53 20.40
N GLN A 641 -12.93 9.20 19.50
CA GLN A 641 -13.93 8.56 18.66
C GLN A 641 -13.27 7.63 17.63
N PHE A 642 -12.23 8.10 16.94
CA PHE A 642 -11.47 7.30 15.99
C PHE A 642 -10.74 6.14 16.68
N GLN A 643 -10.14 6.37 17.86
CA GLN A 643 -9.54 5.30 18.67
C GLN A 643 -10.57 4.20 19.02
N SER A 644 -11.80 4.58 19.41
CA SER A 644 -12.88 3.63 19.66
C SER A 644 -13.27 2.86 18.40
N LEU A 645 -13.30 3.52 17.23
CA LEU A 645 -13.62 2.89 15.95
C LEU A 645 -12.56 1.85 15.55
N CYS A 646 -11.26 2.17 15.65
CA CYS A 646 -10.17 1.23 15.43
C CYS A 646 -10.28 0.01 16.36
N CYS A 647 -10.54 0.23 17.66
CA CYS A 647 -10.73 -0.86 18.62
C CYS A 647 -11.93 -1.77 18.27
N LYS A 648 -13.04 -1.19 17.79
CA LYS A 648 -14.23 -1.96 17.36
C LYS A 648 -13.93 -2.81 16.12
N CYS A 649 -13.27 -2.27 15.11
CA CYS A 649 -12.84 -3.02 13.92
C CYS A 649 -11.90 -4.16 14.29
N PHE A 650 -10.89 -3.89 15.13
CA PHE A 650 -9.93 -4.90 15.59
C PHE A 650 -10.61 -6.00 16.41
N ALA A 651 -11.48 -5.64 17.36
CA ALA A 651 -12.26 -6.58 18.15
C ALA A 651 -13.08 -7.55 17.27
N LYS A 652 -13.70 -7.04 16.20
CA LYS A 652 -14.54 -7.84 15.29
C LYS A 652 -13.75 -8.78 14.38
N ILE A 653 -12.52 -8.42 14.02
CA ILE A 653 -11.60 -9.31 13.28
C ILE A 653 -11.02 -10.37 14.23
N ALA A 654 -10.69 -9.99 15.47
CA ALA A 654 -10.13 -10.85 16.50
C ALA A 654 -11.11 -11.87 17.11
N GLU A 655 -12.42 -11.77 16.81
CA GLU A 655 -13.41 -12.83 17.11
C GLU A 655 -13.11 -14.15 16.38
N ASN A 656 -12.36 -14.11 15.27
CA ASN A 656 -11.97 -15.30 14.52
C ASN A 656 -10.56 -15.77 14.90
N ASP A 657 -10.45 -16.92 15.57
CA ASP A 657 -9.16 -17.44 16.04
C ASP A 657 -8.15 -17.73 14.91
N ASP A 658 -8.56 -18.18 13.72
CA ASP A 658 -7.63 -18.37 12.60
C ASP A 658 -7.00 -17.04 12.16
N LEU A 659 -7.79 -15.97 12.10
CA LEU A 659 -7.30 -14.63 11.76
C LEU A 659 -6.47 -14.04 12.89
N LYS A 660 -6.86 -14.22 14.15
CA LYS A 660 -6.11 -13.79 15.35
C LYS A 660 -4.67 -14.36 15.33
N ASN A 661 -4.54 -15.64 15.02
CA ASN A 661 -3.24 -16.32 14.91
C ASN A 661 -2.43 -15.84 13.69
N THR A 662 -3.09 -15.61 12.54
CA THR A 662 -2.44 -15.05 11.35
C THR A 662 -1.93 -13.62 11.59
N MET A 663 -2.67 -12.81 12.34
CA MET A 663 -2.26 -11.47 12.76
C MET A 663 -1.08 -11.51 13.75
N LEU A 664 -1.01 -12.53 14.63
CA LEU A 664 0.13 -12.72 15.53
C LEU A 664 1.40 -13.07 14.74
N GLU A 665 1.32 -13.98 13.77
CA GLU A 665 2.45 -14.32 12.89
C GLU A 665 3.00 -13.06 12.18
N LYS A 666 2.13 -12.23 11.59
CA LYS A 666 2.53 -10.96 10.98
C LYS A 666 3.11 -9.96 11.98
N ALA A 667 2.48 -9.75 13.15
CA ALA A 667 2.98 -8.82 14.17
C ALA A 667 4.38 -9.20 14.67
N CYS A 668 4.64 -10.51 14.86
CA CYS A 668 5.96 -11.03 15.19
C CYS A 668 6.96 -10.82 14.04
N MET A 669 6.55 -11.05 12.79
CA MET A 669 7.40 -10.84 11.61
C MET A 669 7.73 -9.36 11.36
N GLU A 670 6.90 -8.43 11.79
CA GLU A 670 7.14 -6.97 11.78
C GLU A 670 7.86 -6.47 13.05
N CYS A 671 8.24 -7.36 13.97
CA CYS A 671 8.83 -7.03 15.27
C CYS A 671 7.96 -6.12 16.19
N ASN A 672 6.65 -6.06 15.94
CA ASN A 672 5.71 -5.20 16.67
C ASN A 672 5.30 -5.82 18.02
N SER A 673 6.16 -5.63 19.03
CA SER A 673 5.96 -6.17 20.38
C SER A 673 4.65 -5.74 21.06
N ILE A 674 4.10 -4.56 20.75
CA ILE A 674 2.85 -4.04 21.35
C ILE A 674 1.64 -4.82 20.82
N MET A 675 1.56 -5.02 19.50
CA MET A 675 0.46 -5.78 18.90
C MET A 675 0.58 -7.28 19.20
N ALA A 676 1.80 -7.82 19.26
CA ALA A 676 2.02 -9.20 19.70
C ALA A 676 1.54 -9.42 21.15
N GLU A 677 1.95 -8.57 22.10
CA GLU A 677 1.48 -8.62 23.50
C GLU A 677 -0.06 -8.54 23.58
N CYS A 678 -0.69 -7.64 22.82
CA CYS A 678 -2.15 -7.53 22.76
C CYS A 678 -2.83 -8.81 22.24
N LEU A 679 -2.35 -9.37 21.12
CA LEU A 679 -2.93 -10.57 20.51
C LEU A 679 -2.78 -11.82 21.40
N LEU A 680 -1.64 -11.96 22.10
CA LEU A 680 -1.42 -13.01 23.09
C LEU A 680 -2.42 -12.92 24.25
N LEU A 681 -2.62 -11.72 24.81
CA LEU A 681 -3.60 -11.46 25.87
C LEU A 681 -5.06 -11.65 25.41
N LEU A 682 -5.33 -11.62 24.10
CA LEU A 682 -6.62 -11.97 23.48
C LEU A 682 -6.77 -13.47 23.16
N GLY A 683 -5.84 -14.31 23.64
CA GLY A 683 -5.86 -15.76 23.43
C GLY A 683 -5.50 -16.17 22.01
N ALA A 684 -4.41 -15.62 21.46
CA ALA A 684 -3.76 -16.16 20.27
C ALA A 684 -2.85 -17.35 20.65
N ASP A 685 -2.95 -18.43 19.89
CA ASP A 685 -2.19 -19.67 20.05
C ASP A 685 -0.84 -19.58 19.33
N ILE A 686 0.24 -19.42 20.11
CA ILE A 686 1.64 -19.38 19.65
C ILE A 686 2.04 -20.68 18.93
N ASN A 687 1.46 -21.80 19.32
CA ASN A 687 1.89 -23.14 18.91
C ASN A 687 1.13 -23.65 17.69
N LYS A 688 0.20 -22.85 17.15
CA LYS A 688 -0.53 -23.16 15.91
C LYS A 688 0.44 -23.19 14.73
N LYS A 689 0.47 -24.31 14.01
CA LYS A 689 1.42 -24.54 12.91
C LYS A 689 1.32 -23.45 11.84
N THR A 690 2.38 -22.65 11.70
CA THR A 690 2.60 -21.85 10.50
C THR A 690 2.92 -22.76 9.30
N LYS A 691 3.05 -22.20 8.10
CA LYS A 691 3.36 -22.96 6.88
C LYS A 691 4.80 -23.48 6.81
N THR A 692 5.73 -22.98 7.62
CA THR A 692 7.18 -23.26 7.45
C THR A 692 7.89 -23.69 8.73
N ASN A 693 7.77 -22.93 9.83
CA ASN A 693 8.49 -23.16 11.09
C ASN A 693 7.67 -22.66 12.30
N SER A 694 8.08 -22.99 13.53
CA SER A 694 7.43 -22.43 14.73
C SER A 694 7.65 -20.91 14.85
N LEU A 695 6.71 -20.21 15.49
CA LEU A 695 6.72 -18.75 15.57
C LEU A 695 7.98 -18.22 16.29
N ILE A 696 8.41 -18.88 17.37
CA ILE A 696 9.64 -18.53 18.08
C ILE A 696 10.89 -18.75 17.22
N TYR A 697 10.93 -19.80 16.39
CA TYR A 697 12.01 -20.02 15.44
C TYR A 697 12.08 -18.87 14.42
N GLN A 698 10.95 -18.46 13.83
CA GLN A 698 10.89 -17.35 12.86
C GLN A 698 11.38 -16.02 13.47
N VAL A 699 11.04 -15.74 14.73
CA VAL A 699 11.50 -14.52 15.44
C VAL A 699 13.01 -14.57 15.70
N CYS A 700 13.53 -15.70 16.19
CA CYS A 700 14.97 -15.90 16.39
C CYS A 700 15.77 -15.89 15.08
N GLU A 701 15.17 -16.39 13.99
CA GLU A 701 15.74 -16.32 12.64
C GLU A 701 15.84 -14.88 12.12
N LYS A 702 14.96 -13.95 12.55
CA LYS A 702 15.14 -12.51 12.27
C LYS A 702 16.13 -11.81 13.20
N GLY A 703 16.20 -12.20 14.47
CA GLY A 703 17.34 -11.90 15.37
C GLY A 703 17.52 -10.44 15.80
N ASN A 704 16.43 -9.68 15.99
CA ASN A 704 16.49 -8.23 16.28
C ASN A 704 15.58 -7.75 17.44
N ASN A 705 14.95 -8.63 18.23
CA ASN A 705 14.04 -8.19 19.31
C ASN A 705 13.95 -9.18 20.49
N PRO A 706 14.76 -9.03 21.56
CA PRO A 706 14.73 -9.92 22.73
C PRO A 706 13.42 -9.83 23.52
N LYS A 707 12.78 -8.65 23.58
CA LYS A 707 11.48 -8.45 24.27
C LYS A 707 10.37 -9.30 23.64
N LEU A 708 10.40 -9.50 22.32
CA LEU A 708 9.44 -10.35 21.63
C LEU A 708 9.66 -11.84 21.94
N VAL A 709 10.92 -12.28 22.04
CA VAL A 709 11.27 -13.64 22.44
C VAL A 709 10.81 -13.91 23.89
N GLU A 710 11.07 -12.98 24.81
CA GLU A 710 10.61 -13.04 26.20
C GLU A 710 9.07 -13.19 26.29
N LEU A 711 8.31 -12.39 25.54
CA LEU A 711 6.84 -12.48 25.47
C LEU A 711 6.35 -13.84 24.96
N LEU A 712 7.00 -14.42 23.93
CA LEU A 712 6.64 -15.75 23.41
C LEU A 712 6.99 -16.88 24.39
N LEU A 713 8.12 -16.78 25.10
CA LEU A 713 8.52 -17.75 26.13
C LEU A 713 7.58 -17.71 27.34
N ALA A 714 7.16 -16.52 27.78
CA ALA A 714 6.24 -16.34 28.89
C ALA A 714 4.83 -16.90 28.64
N ASN A 715 4.39 -16.96 27.37
CA ASN A 715 3.06 -17.42 26.96
C ASN A 715 3.06 -18.89 26.48
N GLY A 716 4.10 -19.69 26.78
CA GLY A 716 4.05 -21.15 26.61
C GLY A 716 4.47 -21.69 25.24
N ALA A 717 5.52 -21.15 24.64
CA ALA A 717 6.17 -21.77 23.47
C ALA A 717 6.64 -23.20 23.78
N ARG A 718 6.34 -24.16 22.90
CA ARG A 718 6.73 -25.58 23.08
C ARG A 718 8.23 -25.75 23.17
N GLU A 719 8.68 -26.55 24.14
CA GLU A 719 10.11 -26.80 24.42
C GLU A 719 10.91 -27.27 23.17
N GLN A 720 10.35 -28.13 22.33
CA GLN A 720 10.95 -28.57 21.05
C GLN A 720 11.18 -27.40 20.06
N ASP A 721 10.28 -26.42 20.04
CA ASP A 721 10.40 -25.22 19.21
C ASP A 721 11.46 -24.27 19.78
N VAL A 722 11.55 -24.16 21.11
CA VAL A 722 12.60 -23.39 21.81
C VAL A 722 13.97 -24.00 21.56
N ARG A 723 14.12 -25.34 21.56
CA ARG A 723 15.38 -26.03 21.18
C ARG A 723 15.78 -25.71 19.74
N SER A 724 14.82 -25.77 18.81
CA SER A 724 15.07 -25.46 17.40
C SER A 724 15.46 -23.98 17.20
N ALA A 725 14.82 -23.07 17.94
CA ALA A 725 15.16 -21.65 17.97
C ALA A 725 16.57 -21.40 18.56
N LEU A 726 16.98 -22.14 19.58
CA LEU A 726 18.31 -22.08 20.17
C LEU A 726 19.39 -22.46 19.15
N THR A 727 19.20 -23.53 18.37
CA THR A 727 20.17 -23.96 17.34
C THR A 727 20.41 -22.88 16.26
N ILE A 728 19.37 -22.14 15.83
CA ILE A 728 19.54 -21.04 14.87
C ILE A 728 20.12 -19.78 15.53
N SER A 729 19.77 -19.48 16.80
CA SER A 729 20.37 -18.38 17.56
C SER A 729 21.86 -18.58 17.83
N ILE A 730 22.32 -19.80 18.16
CA ILE A 730 23.74 -20.13 18.32
C ILE A 730 24.50 -19.89 17.02
N LYS A 731 23.98 -20.33 15.88
CA LYS A 731 24.57 -20.07 14.54
C LYS A 731 24.67 -18.58 14.19
N LYS A 732 23.88 -17.73 14.83
CA LYS A 732 23.88 -16.27 14.65
C LYS A 732 24.74 -15.50 15.67
N GLY A 733 25.03 -16.10 16.83
CA GLY A 733 25.83 -15.48 17.88
C GLY A 733 25.12 -14.42 18.75
N ASP A 734 23.78 -14.35 18.74
CA ASP A 734 23.04 -13.40 19.59
C ASP A 734 23.00 -13.90 21.04
N SER A 735 24.00 -13.48 21.84
CA SER A 735 24.15 -13.86 23.25
C SER A 735 22.93 -13.52 24.11
N GLN A 736 22.18 -12.46 23.81
CA GLN A 736 21.03 -12.06 24.62
C GLN A 736 19.83 -12.98 24.35
N ILE A 737 19.55 -13.30 23.08
CA ILE A 737 18.51 -14.28 22.74
C ILE A 737 18.89 -15.68 23.22
N ILE A 738 20.16 -16.09 23.05
CA ILE A 738 20.66 -17.39 23.53
C ILE A 738 20.43 -17.52 25.05
N SER A 739 20.81 -16.53 25.87
CA SER A 739 20.61 -16.60 27.32
C SER A 739 19.13 -16.68 27.74
N LEU A 740 18.22 -15.98 27.04
CA LEU A 740 16.77 -16.05 27.29
C LEU A 740 16.20 -17.44 26.96
N LEU A 741 16.63 -18.05 25.86
CA LEU A 741 16.20 -19.41 25.47
C LEU A 741 16.75 -20.46 26.44
N LEU A 742 18.04 -20.37 26.80
CA LEU A 742 18.66 -21.26 27.79
C LEU A 742 17.97 -21.16 29.15
N LYS A 743 17.64 -19.94 29.62
CA LYS A 743 16.94 -19.73 30.89
C LYS A 743 15.61 -20.48 31.00
N LYS A 744 14.92 -20.74 29.88
CA LYS A 744 13.70 -21.55 29.86
C LYS A 744 13.96 -23.07 29.73
N LEU A 745 15.09 -23.47 29.16
CA LEU A 745 15.42 -24.86 28.82
C LEU A 745 16.30 -25.58 29.85
N SER A 746 17.15 -24.87 30.59
CA SER A 746 18.27 -25.49 31.33
C SER A 746 18.17 -25.41 32.86
N LEU A 747 17.20 -24.67 33.41
CA LEU A 747 17.06 -24.46 34.85
C LEU A 747 16.10 -25.49 35.46
N ASP A 748 16.65 -26.58 36.00
CA ASP A 748 15.92 -27.39 36.98
C ASP A 748 16.08 -26.75 38.37
N VAL A 749 15.12 -25.90 38.70
CA VAL A 749 15.02 -25.20 39.98
C VAL A 749 14.76 -26.17 41.14
N THR A 750 14.26 -27.39 40.87
CA THR A 750 13.94 -28.37 41.91
C THR A 750 15.19 -29.06 42.45
N ASN A 751 16.18 -29.32 41.59
CA ASN A 751 17.43 -30.03 41.91
C ASN A 751 18.67 -29.11 42.01
N SER A 752 18.50 -27.78 41.89
CA SER A 752 19.61 -26.81 41.84
C SER A 752 20.66 -27.18 40.77
N SER A 753 20.19 -27.60 39.60
CA SER A 753 21.03 -28.13 38.53
C SER A 753 20.81 -27.41 37.21
N ILE A 754 21.91 -27.14 36.50
CA ILE A 754 21.88 -26.68 35.11
C ILE A 754 22.09 -27.89 34.20
N CYS A 755 21.07 -28.22 33.42
CA CYS A 755 21.09 -29.30 32.42
C CYS A 755 21.29 -28.70 31.03
N LEU A 756 22.56 -28.69 30.57
CA LEU A 756 22.95 -28.20 29.26
C LEU A 756 23.54 -29.32 28.38
N GLY A 757 23.29 -30.59 28.68
CA GLY A 757 23.72 -31.70 27.84
C GLY A 757 22.98 -31.77 26.49
N GLY A 758 23.71 -32.13 25.42
CA GLY A 758 23.12 -32.52 24.13
C GLY A 758 22.61 -31.41 23.23
N PHE A 759 23.00 -30.14 23.46
CA PHE A 759 22.57 -29.00 22.65
C PHE A 759 23.50 -28.70 21.45
N GLY A 760 24.71 -29.28 21.42
CA GLY A 760 25.65 -29.14 20.29
C GLY A 760 26.22 -27.73 20.17
N PHE A 761 26.69 -27.15 21.28
CA PHE A 761 27.25 -25.79 21.30
C PHE A 761 28.50 -25.63 20.44
N GLY A 762 29.38 -26.64 20.39
CA GLY A 762 30.72 -26.60 19.77
C GLY A 762 31.73 -25.70 20.50
N LYS A 763 31.33 -24.47 20.81
CA LYS A 763 32.04 -23.51 21.66
C LYS A 763 31.07 -22.94 22.70
N LEU A 764 31.53 -22.77 23.94
CA LEU A 764 30.75 -22.17 25.03
C LEU A 764 31.27 -20.77 25.35
N GLU A 765 30.38 -19.79 25.51
CA GLU A 765 30.74 -18.42 25.91
C GLU A 765 30.19 -18.06 27.32
N PRO A 766 30.98 -17.35 28.16
CA PRO A 766 30.54 -16.96 29.50
C PRO A 766 29.23 -16.17 29.55
N SER A 767 28.98 -15.34 28.53
CA SER A 767 27.78 -14.51 28.38
C SER A 767 26.47 -15.33 28.33
N TRP A 768 26.53 -16.59 27.91
CA TRP A 768 25.36 -17.47 27.84
C TRP A 768 25.02 -18.08 29.19
N LEU A 769 26.04 -18.32 30.03
CA LEU A 769 25.91 -18.96 31.33
C LEU A 769 25.59 -17.97 32.45
N ILE A 770 26.20 -16.78 32.47
CA ILE A 770 26.03 -15.79 33.57
C ILE A 770 24.54 -15.54 33.91
N PRO A 771 23.62 -15.31 32.94
CA PRO A 771 22.21 -15.01 33.24
C PRO A 771 21.38 -16.21 33.75
N LEU A 772 21.97 -17.42 33.79
CA LEU A 772 21.35 -18.62 34.36
C LEU A 772 21.58 -18.72 35.86
N PHE A 773 22.63 -18.08 36.40
CA PHE A 773 22.89 -18.06 37.84
C PHE A 773 21.97 -17.04 38.54
N PRO A 774 21.48 -17.34 39.76
CA PRO A 774 20.54 -16.49 40.48
C PRO A 774 21.24 -15.26 41.06
N ASP A 775 21.09 -14.12 40.39
CA ASP A 775 21.67 -12.83 40.80
C ASP A 775 20.68 -11.95 41.60
N LYS A 776 21.21 -11.08 42.47
CA LYS A 776 20.39 -10.28 43.41
C LYS A 776 19.64 -9.12 42.73
N LEU A 777 18.30 -9.19 42.78
CA LEU A 777 17.30 -8.13 42.53
C LEU A 777 17.14 -7.62 41.08
N THR A 778 15.92 -7.76 40.51
CA THR A 778 14.98 -6.64 40.25
C THR A 778 13.80 -7.07 39.35
N GLN A 779 12.67 -7.49 39.94
CA GLN A 779 11.40 -7.54 39.20
C GLN A 779 10.81 -6.12 39.07
N THR A 780 10.89 -5.51 37.88
CA THR A 780 10.20 -4.25 37.58
C THR A 780 9.02 -4.50 36.63
N ARG A 781 7.83 -4.78 37.20
CA ARG A 781 6.58 -4.83 36.44
C ARG A 781 6.21 -3.42 35.94
N LYS A 782 6.61 -3.07 34.71
CA LYS A 782 6.06 -1.91 33.98
C LYS A 782 4.75 -2.29 33.30
N GLN A 783 3.71 -1.49 33.46
CA GLN A 783 2.49 -1.62 32.66
C GLN A 783 2.83 -1.26 31.20
N ASN A 784 2.74 -2.24 30.29
CA ASN A 784 3.04 -2.06 28.88
C ASN A 784 1.79 -1.65 28.07
N ALA A 785 1.98 -0.94 26.96
CA ALA A 785 0.90 -0.47 26.09
C ALA A 785 0.02 -1.60 25.52
N GLY A 786 0.57 -2.79 25.24
CA GLY A 786 -0.21 -3.92 24.73
C GLY A 786 -1.25 -4.42 25.74
N SER A 787 -0.93 -4.37 27.05
CA SER A 787 -1.88 -4.70 28.12
C SER A 787 -3.03 -3.69 28.26
N ALA A 788 -2.81 -2.42 27.91
CA ALA A 788 -3.87 -1.41 27.86
C ALA A 788 -4.78 -1.62 26.64
N LEU A 789 -4.17 -1.90 25.49
CA LEU A 789 -4.87 -2.21 24.23
C LEU A 789 -5.79 -3.44 24.38
N ALA A 790 -5.27 -4.55 24.92
CA ALA A 790 -6.04 -5.77 25.14
C ALA A 790 -7.26 -5.54 26.05
N ARG A 791 -7.09 -4.80 27.16
CA ARG A 791 -8.21 -4.44 28.06
C ARG A 791 -9.30 -3.63 27.36
N MET A 792 -8.95 -2.69 26.48
CA MET A 792 -9.94 -1.95 25.69
C MET A 792 -10.69 -2.85 24.71
N VAL A 793 -9.98 -3.74 24.00
CA VAL A 793 -10.57 -4.67 23.02
C VAL A 793 -11.51 -5.66 23.70
N LEU A 794 -11.10 -6.26 24.83
CA LEU A 794 -11.95 -7.15 25.65
C LEU A 794 -13.21 -6.45 26.15
N LYS A 795 -13.12 -5.17 26.55
CA LYS A 795 -14.28 -4.38 26.98
C LYS A 795 -15.33 -4.23 25.86
N PHE A 796 -14.92 -4.11 24.61
CA PHE A 796 -15.84 -4.10 23.46
C PHE A 796 -16.44 -5.48 23.16
N GLN A 797 -15.65 -6.55 23.20
CA GLN A 797 -16.15 -7.92 23.00
C GLN A 797 -17.20 -8.30 24.05
N MET A 798 -16.96 -8.00 25.33
CA MET A 798 -17.92 -8.23 26.42
C MET A 798 -19.22 -7.43 26.26
N LYS A 799 -19.14 -6.20 25.72
CA LYS A 799 -20.34 -5.36 25.52
C LYS A 799 -21.22 -5.86 24.35
N ASN A 800 -20.63 -6.32 23.25
CA ASN A 800 -21.38 -6.94 22.14
C ASN A 800 -22.21 -8.15 22.62
N ILE A 801 -21.67 -8.98 23.51
CA ILE A 801 -22.38 -10.14 24.10
C ILE A 801 -23.60 -9.69 24.92
N SER A 802 -23.57 -8.49 25.51
CA SER A 802 -24.73 -7.91 26.23
C SER A 802 -25.80 -7.33 25.30
N GLU A 803 -25.41 -6.75 24.15
CA GLU A 803 -26.33 -6.19 23.16
C GLU A 803 -26.98 -7.26 22.27
N ASP A 804 -26.30 -8.37 21.96
CA ASP A 804 -26.93 -9.51 21.27
C ASP A 804 -27.91 -10.27 22.19
N ARG A 805 -27.72 -10.25 23.51
CA ARG A 805 -28.71 -10.78 24.46
C ARG A 805 -29.96 -9.92 24.56
N SER A 806 -29.87 -8.59 24.45
CA SER A 806 -31.06 -7.73 24.44
C SER A 806 -31.83 -7.83 23.12
N ARG A 807 -31.15 -7.98 21.97
CA ARG A 807 -31.80 -8.28 20.68
C ARG A 807 -32.51 -9.64 20.64
N ALA A 808 -32.03 -10.63 21.40
CA ALA A 808 -32.68 -11.94 21.50
C ALA A 808 -33.92 -11.98 22.42
N SER A 809 -34.33 -10.85 23.01
CA SER A 809 -35.39 -10.78 24.03
C SER A 809 -36.42 -9.65 23.83
N SER A 810 -36.43 -8.99 22.68
CA SER A 810 -37.41 -7.96 22.32
C SER A 810 -38.47 -8.48 21.33
N ASP A 811 -39.74 -8.43 21.76
CA ASP A 811 -40.92 -8.70 20.92
C ASP A 811 -41.00 -7.72 19.73
N PRO A 812 -41.47 -8.16 18.54
CA PRO A 812 -41.48 -7.35 17.33
C PRO A 812 -42.74 -6.46 17.26
N ASN A 813 -42.87 -5.49 18.17
CA ASN A 813 -43.85 -4.40 18.09
C ASN A 813 -43.47 -3.22 18.97
N LEU A 814 -42.67 -2.29 18.42
CA LEU A 814 -42.71 -0.84 18.68
C LEU A 814 -41.77 -0.14 17.69
N SER A 815 -42.23 0.96 17.10
CA SER A 815 -41.53 1.69 16.04
C SER A 815 -40.37 2.53 16.56
N GLU A 816 -39.44 2.84 15.66
CA GLU A 816 -38.33 3.78 15.88
C GLU A 816 -38.84 5.16 16.34
N ASP A 817 -38.12 5.77 17.28
CA ASP A 817 -37.85 7.21 17.20
C ASP A 817 -36.51 7.53 17.88
N GLY A 818 -35.75 8.45 17.32
CA GLY A 818 -34.33 8.64 17.65
C GLY A 818 -34.07 9.60 18.82
N VAL A 819 -32.98 9.36 19.56
CA VAL A 819 -32.02 10.39 20.01
C VAL A 819 -30.68 9.68 20.23
N ASP A 820 -29.64 10.17 19.56
CA ASP A 820 -28.25 9.80 19.83
C ASP A 820 -27.87 10.26 21.25
N ARG A 821 -27.85 9.34 22.21
CA ARG A 821 -27.31 9.64 23.55
C ARG A 821 -25.82 9.35 23.58
N ASN A 822 -25.05 10.40 23.28
CA ASN A 822 -23.69 10.56 23.78
C ASN A 822 -23.64 10.18 25.27
N TYR A 823 -22.87 9.15 25.60
CA TYR A 823 -22.46 8.86 26.96
C TYR A 823 -20.95 9.07 27.03
N ASP A 824 -20.53 10.08 27.81
CA ASP A 824 -19.13 10.36 28.11
C ASP A 824 -18.44 9.13 28.69
N TRP A 825 -17.36 8.70 28.05
CA TRP A 825 -16.46 7.68 28.58
C TRP A 825 -15.22 8.34 29.18
N ASN A 826 -15.43 9.04 30.30
CA ASN A 826 -14.33 9.51 31.14
C ASN A 826 -13.52 8.33 31.68
N PHE A 827 -12.20 8.48 31.66
CA PHE A 827 -11.24 7.45 32.05
C PHE A 827 -11.24 7.28 33.58
N ILE A 828 -11.89 6.22 34.08
CA ILE A 828 -11.82 5.81 35.48
C ILE A 828 -11.25 4.38 35.54
N PRO A 829 -10.13 4.14 36.22
CA PRO A 829 -9.60 2.79 36.45
C PRO A 829 -10.44 2.10 37.54
N ASP A 830 -11.30 1.17 37.13
CA ASP A 830 -12.17 0.41 38.04
C ASP A 830 -11.45 -0.86 38.53
N PRO A 831 -11.32 -1.15 39.84
CA PRO A 831 -10.47 -2.24 40.35
C PRO A 831 -10.95 -3.67 40.03
N LEU A 832 -12.12 -3.82 39.41
CA LEU A 832 -12.81 -5.10 39.23
C LEU A 832 -12.32 -5.94 38.04
N VAL A 833 -11.34 -5.47 37.26
CA VAL A 833 -10.81 -6.17 36.08
C VAL A 833 -9.52 -6.95 36.36
N ASP A 834 -8.83 -6.66 37.47
CA ASP A 834 -7.57 -7.35 37.86
C ASP A 834 -7.79 -8.84 38.22
N SER A 835 -9.04 -9.31 38.27
CA SER A 835 -9.42 -10.71 38.50
C SER A 835 -9.54 -11.56 37.23
N ILE A 836 -9.36 -10.99 36.02
CA ILE A 836 -9.51 -11.71 34.74
C ILE A 836 -8.22 -12.42 34.27
N PHE A 837 -7.07 -12.10 34.85
CA PHE A 837 -5.78 -12.77 34.58
C PHE A 837 -5.24 -13.45 35.86
N PRO A 838 -5.60 -14.72 36.14
CA PRO A 838 -5.03 -15.46 37.26
C PRO A 838 -3.55 -15.79 37.00
N LEU A 839 -2.70 -15.54 38.00
CA LEU A 839 -1.41 -16.22 38.07
C LEU A 839 -1.66 -17.71 38.36
N ASN A 840 -1.14 -18.59 37.50
CA ASN A 840 -0.86 -19.97 37.85
C ASN A 840 0.64 -20.19 37.63
N ASP A 841 1.39 -20.26 38.73
CA ASP A 841 2.63 -21.01 38.78
C ASP A 841 2.31 -22.43 39.30
N ASP A 842 3.23 -23.37 39.00
CA ASP A 842 3.32 -24.77 39.44
C ASP A 842 2.55 -25.90 38.71
N ILE A 843 3.33 -26.99 38.57
CA ILE A 843 3.01 -28.42 38.32
C ILE A 843 3.09 -28.93 36.86
N ASP A 844 4.18 -29.66 36.61
CA ASP A 844 4.43 -30.57 35.49
C ASP A 844 3.52 -31.82 35.50
N SER A 845 3.25 -32.40 34.32
CA SER A 845 3.31 -33.86 34.13
C SER A 845 3.25 -34.25 32.65
N GLU A 846 4.29 -34.96 32.22
CA GLU A 846 4.40 -36.06 31.24
C GLU A 846 3.42 -36.21 30.05
N GLY A 847 3.99 -36.62 28.91
CA GLY A 847 3.26 -36.80 27.65
C GLY A 847 2.66 -38.19 27.46
N SER A 848 1.97 -38.36 26.32
CA SER A 848 1.64 -39.68 25.78
C SER A 848 1.76 -39.66 24.26
N GLU A 849 2.30 -40.73 23.69
CA GLU A 849 2.59 -40.85 22.27
C GLU A 849 1.32 -41.00 21.42
N GLY A 850 1.44 -40.66 20.13
CA GLY A 850 0.30 -40.61 19.23
C GLY A 850 -0.16 -41.98 18.72
N SER A 851 -1.43 -42.03 18.30
CA SER A 851 -1.88 -42.96 17.26
C SER A 851 -2.80 -42.24 16.28
N VAL A 852 -2.87 -42.76 15.05
CA VAL A 852 -3.27 -42.02 13.84
C VAL A 852 -4.61 -42.55 13.32
N PHE A 853 -5.52 -41.66 12.85
CA PHE A 853 -6.15 -41.68 11.51
C PHE A 853 -7.47 -40.88 11.40
N THR A 854 -7.42 -39.86 10.53
CA THR A 854 -8.45 -39.39 9.58
C THR A 854 -9.96 -39.39 9.90
N LYS A 855 -10.55 -38.18 9.78
CA LYS A 855 -11.75 -37.83 8.99
C LYS A 855 -12.82 -38.93 8.74
N LYS A 856 -14.08 -38.62 9.12
CA LYS A 856 -15.17 -38.49 8.13
C LYS A 856 -16.36 -37.66 8.66
N LYS A 857 -17.02 -36.95 7.73
CA LYS A 857 -18.34 -36.35 7.91
C LYS A 857 -19.42 -37.41 7.65
N SER A 858 -20.56 -37.32 8.34
CA SER A 858 -21.87 -37.73 7.79
C SER A 858 -23.03 -37.13 8.59
N ASN A 859 -24.09 -36.72 7.89
CA ASN A 859 -25.33 -36.16 8.45
C ASN A 859 -26.38 -37.25 8.68
N SER A 860 -27.19 -37.12 9.75
CA SER A 860 -28.63 -37.48 9.86
C SER A 860 -29.07 -37.17 11.31
N ILE A 861 -30.11 -36.38 11.61
CA ILE A 861 -31.56 -36.54 11.38
C ILE A 861 -32.20 -37.70 12.16
N ALA A 862 -32.71 -37.39 13.36
CA ALA A 862 -33.92 -37.87 14.04
C ALA A 862 -33.96 -37.17 15.44
N VAL A 863 -34.88 -36.26 15.78
CA VAL A 863 -36.34 -36.38 16.05
C VAL A 863 -36.64 -37.01 17.43
N ALA A 864 -37.56 -36.36 18.17
CA ALA A 864 -38.13 -36.73 19.48
C ALA A 864 -37.17 -36.66 20.70
N ASP A 865 -37.58 -36.28 21.92
CA ASP A 865 -38.86 -35.70 22.36
C ASP A 865 -38.72 -34.89 23.68
N LEU A 866 -39.44 -33.77 23.73
CA LEU A 866 -40.38 -33.31 24.77
C LEU A 866 -40.05 -33.25 26.29
N TYR A 867 -40.39 -32.07 26.84
CA TYR A 867 -40.99 -31.80 28.18
C TYR A 867 -40.30 -32.27 29.49
N CYS A 868 -39.73 -31.30 30.22
CA CYS A 868 -40.35 -30.64 31.41
C CYS A 868 -39.29 -29.74 32.10
N ARG A 869 -39.45 -28.42 32.21
CA ARG A 869 -40.44 -27.59 32.94
C ARG A 869 -39.96 -27.21 34.36
N GLU A 870 -39.51 -25.96 34.46
CA GLU A 870 -39.71 -24.98 35.54
C GLU A 870 -39.83 -25.45 37.01
N MET A 871 -38.89 -25.02 37.85
CA MET A 871 -39.06 -23.97 38.88
C MET A 871 -37.75 -23.87 39.70
N ALA A 872 -36.97 -22.78 39.60
CA ALA A 872 -37.19 -21.45 40.18
C ALA A 872 -36.85 -21.36 41.68
N CYS A 873 -35.84 -20.52 42.00
CA CYS A 873 -35.47 -20.03 43.33
C CYS A 873 -34.92 -21.09 44.34
N GLN A 874 -33.87 -20.83 45.14
CA GLN A 874 -33.37 -19.55 45.63
C GLN A 874 -31.89 -19.65 46.11
N ARG A 875 -31.15 -18.55 45.95
CA ARG A 875 -30.07 -18.02 46.83
C ARG A 875 -28.93 -18.93 47.35
N SER A 876 -27.71 -18.50 46.97
CA SER A 876 -26.50 -18.41 47.79
C SER A 876 -25.91 -19.70 48.41
N SER A 877 -24.90 -20.23 47.70
CA SER A 877 -23.57 -20.54 48.27
C SER A 877 -23.06 -19.42 49.21
N PRO A 878 -22.16 -19.67 50.19
CA PRO A 878 -20.93 -20.46 50.00
C PRO A 878 -20.51 -21.41 51.16
N THR A 879 -20.06 -22.64 50.82
CA THR A 879 -18.66 -23.15 50.96
C THR A 879 -18.08 -23.10 52.39
N LEU A 880 -17.50 -24.18 52.97
CA LEU A 880 -16.28 -24.85 52.53
C LEU A 880 -16.05 -26.19 53.30
N LEU A 881 -15.62 -27.19 52.53
CA LEU A 881 -14.51 -28.13 52.80
C LEU A 881 -14.51 -29.13 54.00
N ARG A 882 -14.20 -30.37 53.60
CA ARG A 882 -13.34 -31.38 54.26
C ARG A 882 -13.91 -32.05 55.53
N HIS A 883 -13.76 -33.36 55.74
CA HIS A 883 -12.74 -34.28 55.22
C HIS A 883 -13.30 -35.62 54.70
N SER A 884 -12.65 -36.11 53.64
CA SER A 884 -12.15 -37.48 53.43
C SER A 884 -12.00 -38.35 54.71
N TYR A 885 -12.17 -39.67 54.75
CA TYR A 885 -11.81 -40.72 53.76
C TYR A 885 -12.61 -42.03 53.95
N SER A 886 -12.46 -42.93 52.96
CA SER A 886 -12.61 -44.40 52.97
C SER A 886 -13.98 -45.05 53.14
N VAL A 887 -14.32 -45.89 52.16
CA VAL A 887 -15.24 -47.04 52.27
C VAL A 887 -14.42 -48.30 52.58
N GLY A 888 -14.90 -49.14 53.51
CA GLY A 888 -14.36 -50.47 53.83
C GLY A 888 -13.24 -50.44 54.88
N PRO A 889 -13.32 -51.23 55.98
CA PRO A 889 -13.87 -52.59 56.03
C PRO A 889 -15.31 -52.68 56.60
N GLY A 890 -15.88 -53.88 56.62
CA GLY A 890 -17.27 -54.13 57.01
C GLY A 890 -17.53 -54.14 58.52
N SER A 891 -18.76 -53.73 58.87
CA SER A 891 -19.54 -53.95 60.11
C SER A 891 -19.03 -53.44 61.48
N ASP A 892 -19.92 -52.63 62.09
CA ASP A 892 -20.32 -52.58 63.51
C ASP A 892 -19.74 -51.55 64.54
N TYR A 893 -20.64 -50.60 64.90
CA TYR A 893 -20.90 -49.86 66.18
C TYR A 893 -19.92 -48.84 66.85
N GLU A 894 -20.39 -47.57 66.94
CA GLU A 894 -20.42 -46.56 68.06
C GLU A 894 -19.37 -46.46 69.23
N PRO A 895 -19.24 -45.32 69.98
CA PRO A 895 -19.20 -43.86 69.62
C PRO A 895 -18.27 -42.91 70.51
N LEU A 896 -18.29 -41.56 70.27
CA LEU A 896 -18.07 -40.37 71.19
C LEU A 896 -16.75 -39.49 71.28
N MET A 897 -16.85 -38.24 70.73
CA MET A 897 -16.68 -36.87 71.34
C MET A 897 -15.34 -36.13 71.75
N LYS A 898 -15.19 -34.90 71.16
CA LYS A 898 -14.95 -33.52 71.75
C LYS A 898 -13.58 -32.75 71.77
N GLN A 899 -13.64 -31.56 71.13
CA GLN A 899 -13.21 -30.17 71.51
C GLN A 899 -11.79 -29.57 71.25
N ARG A 900 -11.79 -28.23 71.01
CA ARG A 900 -10.67 -27.32 70.61
C ARG A 900 -10.92 -25.86 71.10
N ARG A 901 -9.88 -25.03 71.35
CA ARG A 901 -9.87 -23.58 71.77
C ARG A 901 -8.44 -22.96 71.53
N LYS A 902 -8.11 -21.65 71.49
CA LYS A 902 -8.80 -20.31 71.31
C LYS A 902 -7.73 -19.21 70.97
N PHE A 903 -8.06 -18.19 70.13
CA PHE A 903 -7.94 -16.69 70.26
C PHE A 903 -6.70 -16.00 70.94
N LEU A 904 -6.32 -14.71 70.76
CA LEU A 904 -6.36 -13.62 69.73
C LEU A 904 -5.77 -12.29 70.33
N LEU A 905 -5.29 -11.29 69.53
CA LEU A 905 -5.08 -9.83 69.84
C LEU A 905 -3.91 -9.42 70.82
N SER A 906 -3.33 -8.19 70.87
CA SER A 906 -3.39 -6.90 70.09
C SER A 906 -2.30 -5.86 70.50
N ASP A 907 -2.00 -4.91 69.60
CA ASP A 907 -1.72 -3.44 69.77
C ASP A 907 -0.43 -2.76 70.31
N GLU A 908 -0.27 -1.53 69.79
CA GLU A 908 0.46 -0.29 70.23
C GLU A 908 1.99 -0.03 69.99
N SER A 909 2.27 1.25 69.69
CA SER A 909 3.58 1.94 69.61
C SER A 909 3.35 3.46 69.85
N PRO A 910 4.31 4.27 70.38
CA PRO A 910 5.24 5.00 69.48
C PRO A 910 6.58 5.53 70.08
N SER A 911 7.39 6.15 69.20
CA SER A 911 8.34 7.27 69.42
C SER A 911 9.80 7.07 69.95
N ILE A 912 10.74 7.04 69.00
CA ILE A 912 11.99 7.86 68.87
C ILE A 912 12.86 8.15 70.12
N SER A 913 14.09 7.60 70.15
CA SER A 913 15.34 8.42 70.04
C SER A 913 16.64 7.59 69.88
N LYS A 914 17.64 8.26 69.29
CA LYS A 914 18.95 7.82 68.72
C LYS A 914 19.87 6.89 69.55
N LEU A 915 20.58 6.01 68.82
CA LEU A 915 21.93 5.44 69.03
C LEU A 915 22.38 5.17 70.49
N SER A 916 22.65 3.93 70.92
CA SER A 916 23.69 3.06 70.34
C SER A 916 23.85 1.71 71.08
N SER A 917 24.49 0.73 70.43
CA SER A 917 25.12 -0.49 70.98
C SER A 917 24.24 -1.65 71.52
N HIS A 918 24.80 -2.88 71.38
CA HIS A 918 24.22 -4.21 71.69
C HIS A 918 23.05 -4.65 70.75
N VAL A 919 22.92 -5.90 70.29
CA VAL A 919 22.94 -7.21 70.99
C VAL A 919 23.35 -8.37 70.04
N LYS A 920 23.92 -9.45 70.62
CA LYS A 920 23.89 -10.86 70.18
C LYS A 920 23.35 -11.70 71.35
N PRO A 921 22.92 -12.98 71.20
CA PRO A 921 22.21 -13.62 70.09
C PRO A 921 21.05 -14.56 70.58
N SER A 922 20.20 -15.02 69.65
CA SER A 922 19.47 -16.32 69.68
C SER A 922 18.61 -16.40 68.41
N ASP A 923 18.95 -17.23 67.42
CA ASP A 923 18.83 -18.70 67.31
C ASP A 923 17.46 -19.19 66.78
N SER A 924 17.54 -20.18 65.90
CA SER A 924 16.43 -21.01 65.37
C SER A 924 15.43 -20.36 64.41
N LEU A 925 15.87 -20.08 63.16
CA LEU A 925 15.18 -20.50 61.91
C LEU A 925 15.90 -20.06 60.62
N SER A 926 16.91 -19.19 60.70
CA SER A 926 17.68 -18.72 59.54
C SER A 926 18.72 -19.70 58.97
N SER A 927 18.87 -20.90 59.55
CA SER A 927 19.85 -21.90 59.11
C SER A 927 19.37 -22.87 58.02
N LEU A 928 18.15 -22.71 57.50
CA LEU A 928 17.55 -23.61 56.49
C LEU A 928 17.19 -22.92 55.17
N ILE A 929 17.51 -21.64 55.00
CA ILE A 929 17.16 -20.86 53.79
C ILE A 929 18.41 -20.44 52.99
N SER A 930 19.60 -20.38 53.61
CA SER A 930 20.85 -20.01 52.90
C SER A 930 21.46 -21.11 52.03
N GLU A 931 20.97 -22.36 52.07
CA GLU A 931 21.54 -23.46 51.26
C GLU A 931 20.98 -23.53 49.82
N LYS A 932 19.93 -22.76 49.49
CA LYS A 932 19.24 -22.80 48.19
C LYS A 932 19.70 -21.75 47.17
N GLU A 933 20.71 -20.92 47.48
CA GLU A 933 21.13 -19.83 46.59
C GLU A 933 22.18 -20.22 45.53
N TYR A 934 22.71 -21.46 45.55
CA TYR A 934 23.81 -21.89 44.66
C TYR A 934 23.48 -23.15 43.86
N ILE A 935 24.06 -23.23 42.66
CA ILE A 935 23.87 -24.33 41.70
C ILE A 935 24.91 -25.41 41.99
N LYS A 936 24.45 -26.64 42.27
CA LYS A 936 25.28 -27.76 42.74
C LYS A 936 25.73 -28.70 41.62
N SER A 937 24.98 -28.77 40.52
CA SER A 937 25.27 -29.66 39.39
C SER A 937 25.24 -28.90 38.07
N LEU A 938 26.23 -29.15 37.22
CA LEU A 938 26.34 -28.61 35.87
C LEU A 938 26.64 -29.74 34.89
N ASP A 939 25.68 -30.02 34.01
CA ASP A 939 25.84 -30.94 32.89
C ASP A 939 26.11 -30.14 31.61
N LEU A 940 27.26 -30.40 31.00
CA LEU A 940 27.72 -29.86 29.72
C LEU A 940 28.07 -31.00 28.74
N SER A 941 27.52 -32.19 28.94
CA SER A 941 27.81 -33.37 28.13
C SER A 941 27.36 -33.24 26.68
N SER A 942 27.92 -34.07 25.79
CA SER A 942 27.36 -34.29 24.44
C SER A 942 27.20 -33.01 23.60
N ASN A 943 28.09 -32.04 23.77
CA ASN A 943 28.01 -30.68 23.20
C ASN A 943 29.08 -30.38 22.14
N GLU A 944 29.86 -31.38 21.74
CA GLU A 944 30.95 -31.26 20.77
C GLU A 944 32.06 -30.26 21.21
N LEU A 945 32.19 -29.98 22.51
CA LEU A 945 33.13 -28.99 23.04
C LEU A 945 34.59 -29.41 22.81
N GLU A 946 35.37 -28.57 22.14
CA GLU A 946 36.81 -28.79 21.93
C GLU A 946 37.67 -28.30 23.11
N ASN A 947 37.25 -27.21 23.77
CA ASN A 947 37.87 -26.65 24.98
C ASN A 947 36.83 -25.93 25.86
N ILE A 948 37.23 -25.61 27.09
CA ILE A 948 36.40 -24.90 28.09
C ILE A 948 37.14 -23.70 28.74
N ASP A 949 38.25 -23.26 28.14
CA ASP A 949 39.15 -22.20 28.63
C ASP A 949 38.41 -20.87 28.87
N ALA A 950 37.41 -20.56 28.05
CA ALA A 950 36.61 -19.34 28.19
C ALA A 950 35.85 -19.27 29.53
N ILE A 951 35.50 -20.42 30.12
CA ILE A 951 34.82 -20.50 31.42
C ILE A 951 35.78 -20.12 32.56
N SER A 952 37.05 -20.54 32.50
CA SER A 952 38.02 -20.29 33.58
C SER A 952 38.53 -18.84 33.63
N GLN A 953 38.40 -18.09 32.54
CA GLN A 953 38.91 -16.71 32.42
C GLN A 953 37.93 -15.63 32.92
N ASN A 954 36.68 -15.98 33.26
CA ASN A 954 35.65 -14.99 33.64
C ASN A 954 35.40 -14.95 35.16
N SER A 955 35.86 -13.89 35.82
CA SER A 955 35.79 -13.69 37.28
C SER A 955 34.37 -13.58 37.87
N CYS A 956 33.34 -13.38 37.05
CA CYS A 956 31.95 -13.41 37.51
C CYS A 956 31.47 -14.86 37.71
N LEU A 957 31.72 -15.72 36.71
CA LEU A 957 31.35 -17.14 36.76
C LEU A 957 32.12 -17.93 37.82
N THR A 958 33.40 -17.62 38.05
CA THR A 958 34.22 -18.35 39.04
C THR A 958 33.57 -18.34 40.42
N SER A 959 32.94 -17.23 40.82
CA SER A 959 32.25 -17.09 42.11
C SER A 959 31.08 -18.06 42.31
N HIS A 960 30.42 -18.50 41.24
CA HIS A 960 29.35 -19.49 41.29
C HIS A 960 29.87 -20.92 41.19
N LEU A 961 30.96 -21.13 40.45
CA LEU A 961 31.59 -22.45 40.27
C LEU A 961 32.28 -22.97 41.55
N GLU A 962 32.63 -22.10 42.51
CA GLU A 962 33.23 -22.54 43.79
C GLU A 962 32.35 -23.53 44.56
N HIS A 963 31.02 -23.42 44.41
CA HIS A 963 30.01 -24.22 45.11
C HIS A 963 29.56 -25.47 44.35
N LEU A 964 30.14 -25.75 43.17
CA LEU A 964 29.74 -26.88 42.34
C LEU A 964 30.18 -28.22 42.95
N GLU A 965 29.25 -29.15 43.11
CA GLU A 965 29.48 -30.49 43.68
C GLU A 965 29.64 -31.57 42.59
N LYS A 966 28.98 -31.38 41.43
CA LYS A 966 28.94 -32.32 40.30
C LYS A 966 29.16 -31.61 38.95
N LEU A 967 30.06 -32.14 38.12
CA LEU A 967 30.37 -31.64 36.78
C LEU A 967 30.43 -32.79 35.77
N GLU A 968 29.56 -32.73 34.76
CA GLU A 968 29.49 -33.72 33.67
C GLU A 968 29.95 -33.09 32.35
N LEU A 969 31.04 -33.62 31.80
CA LEU A 969 31.70 -33.15 30.57
C LEU A 969 31.91 -34.29 29.57
N HIS A 970 31.24 -35.43 29.77
CA HIS A 970 31.38 -36.62 28.94
C HIS A 970 30.84 -36.43 27.51
N GLN A 971 31.31 -37.26 26.57
CA GLN A 971 30.91 -37.23 25.15
C GLN A 971 31.18 -35.88 24.46
N ASN A 972 32.28 -35.21 24.80
CA ASN A 972 32.76 -34.00 24.12
C ASN A 972 34.05 -34.31 23.32
N ALA A 973 34.70 -33.28 22.78
CA ALA A 973 35.96 -33.39 22.03
C ALA A 973 37.17 -32.88 22.84
N LEU A 974 37.05 -32.80 24.17
CA LEU A 974 38.04 -32.19 25.05
C LEU A 974 39.37 -32.94 25.02
N THR A 975 40.47 -32.20 24.90
CA THR A 975 41.84 -32.74 24.94
C THR A 975 42.55 -32.49 26.28
N ASN A 976 42.07 -31.52 27.06
CA ASN A 976 42.58 -31.09 28.36
C ASN A 976 41.46 -30.47 29.21
N ILE A 977 41.78 -30.11 30.46
CA ILE A 977 40.98 -29.24 31.32
C ILE A 977 41.90 -28.09 31.79
N PRO A 978 41.43 -26.84 31.90
CA PRO A 978 42.25 -25.77 32.47
C PRO A 978 42.61 -26.06 33.93
N GLU A 979 43.90 -26.00 34.29
CA GLU A 979 44.32 -26.14 35.71
C GLU A 979 43.65 -25.07 36.58
N GLN A 980 43.52 -23.84 36.06
CA GLN A 980 42.77 -22.73 36.68
C GLN A 980 41.29 -23.07 36.98
N LEU A 981 40.63 -23.90 36.17
CA LEU A 981 39.26 -24.32 36.45
C LEU A 981 39.23 -25.27 37.65
N CYS A 982 40.22 -26.15 37.76
CA CYS A 982 40.37 -27.09 38.87
C CYS A 982 40.67 -26.38 40.19
N GLU A 983 41.41 -25.26 40.16
CA GLU A 983 41.66 -24.39 41.33
C GLU A 983 40.38 -23.70 41.85
N ASN A 984 39.45 -23.37 40.93
CA ASN A 984 38.19 -22.72 41.28
C ASN A 984 37.12 -23.70 41.80
N LEU A 985 37.15 -24.97 41.36
CA LEU A 985 36.17 -26.01 41.68
C LEU A 985 36.37 -26.62 43.09
N LYS A 986 36.31 -25.77 44.13
CA LYS A 986 36.66 -26.09 45.52
C LYS A 986 35.80 -27.19 46.15
N CYS A 987 34.52 -27.29 45.80
CA CYS A 987 33.56 -28.23 46.37
C CYS A 987 33.32 -29.50 45.51
N LEU A 988 34.02 -29.68 44.39
CA LEU A 988 33.67 -30.72 43.42
C LEU A 988 33.97 -32.13 43.95
N THR A 989 32.95 -32.99 43.94
CA THR A 989 33.02 -34.38 44.41
C THR A 989 32.92 -35.41 43.29
N TYR A 990 32.25 -35.06 42.19
CA TYR A 990 32.03 -35.92 41.02
C TYR A 990 32.44 -35.19 39.74
N LEU A 991 33.35 -35.80 38.98
CA LEU A 991 33.81 -35.32 37.68
C LEU A 991 33.75 -36.45 36.65
N ASP A 992 32.98 -36.24 35.58
CA ASP A 992 32.87 -37.19 34.47
C ASP A 992 33.43 -36.60 33.18
N LEU A 993 34.46 -37.27 32.65
CA LEU A 993 35.22 -36.94 31.46
C LEU A 993 35.19 -38.07 30.43
N HIS A 994 34.28 -39.05 30.58
CA HIS A 994 34.31 -40.22 29.73
C HIS A 994 34.05 -39.88 28.26
N SER A 995 34.60 -40.66 27.32
CA SER A 995 34.41 -40.46 25.88
C SER A 995 34.80 -39.04 25.41
N ASN A 996 36.04 -38.64 25.69
CA ASN A 996 36.64 -37.39 25.21
C ASN A 996 37.89 -37.72 24.35
N ARG A 997 38.87 -36.81 24.24
CA ARG A 997 40.11 -36.97 23.46
C ARG A 997 41.38 -36.71 24.31
N PHE A 998 41.36 -37.14 25.58
CA PHE A 998 42.52 -36.99 26.46
C PHE A 998 43.65 -37.96 26.06
N ASN A 999 44.74 -37.42 25.53
CA ASN A 999 45.96 -38.16 25.15
C ASN A 999 46.92 -38.41 26.33
N SER A 1000 46.60 -37.90 27.52
CA SER A 1000 47.39 -38.07 28.75
C SER A 1000 46.49 -37.81 29.96
N PHE A 1001 46.88 -38.36 31.13
CA PHE A 1001 46.11 -38.15 32.35
C PHE A 1001 46.42 -36.77 32.96
N PRO A 1002 45.41 -35.92 33.22
CA PRO A 1002 45.59 -34.63 33.86
C PRO A 1002 45.89 -34.76 35.37
N THR A 1003 47.17 -34.82 35.73
CA THR A 1003 47.63 -35.08 37.12
C THR A 1003 47.15 -34.04 38.14
N TYR A 1004 46.85 -32.81 37.71
CA TYR A 1004 46.28 -31.77 38.56
C TYR A 1004 44.87 -32.09 39.09
N LEU A 1005 44.09 -32.98 38.45
CA LEU A 1005 42.82 -33.45 39.01
C LEU A 1005 42.99 -34.17 40.35
N LEU A 1006 44.16 -34.78 40.58
CA LEU A 1006 44.50 -35.46 41.83
C LEU A 1006 45.01 -34.50 42.91
N LYS A 1007 45.10 -33.18 42.62
CA LYS A 1007 45.32 -32.12 43.61
C LYS A 1007 44.00 -31.54 44.17
N MET A 1008 42.84 -31.92 43.61
CA MET A 1008 41.55 -31.35 44.00
C MET A 1008 41.12 -31.81 45.40
N ASN A 1009 40.68 -30.86 46.24
CA ASN A 1009 40.48 -31.09 47.68
C ASN A 1009 39.31 -32.04 48.04
N CYS A 1010 38.31 -32.18 47.15
CA CYS A 1010 37.04 -32.85 47.46
C CYS A 1010 36.69 -34.00 46.51
N ILE A 1011 37.51 -34.27 45.49
CA ILE A 1011 37.15 -35.22 44.42
C ILE A 1011 37.05 -36.64 44.98
N ALA A 1012 35.89 -37.26 44.81
CA ALA A 1012 35.58 -38.61 45.30
C ALA A 1012 35.38 -39.60 44.15
N ASN A 1013 34.75 -39.16 43.07
CA ASN A 1013 34.45 -39.97 41.89
C ASN A 1013 35.04 -39.30 40.65
N LEU A 1014 35.97 -39.99 39.98
CA LEU A 1014 36.58 -39.54 38.73
C LEU A 1014 36.39 -40.61 37.65
N ASP A 1015 35.65 -40.27 36.60
CA ASP A 1015 35.57 -41.06 35.37
C ASP A 1015 36.36 -40.36 34.26
N ILE A 1016 37.33 -41.05 33.68
CA ILE A 1016 38.07 -40.61 32.49
C ILE A 1016 38.18 -41.76 31.48
N SER A 1017 37.21 -42.68 31.50
CA SER A 1017 37.17 -43.84 30.62
C SER A 1017 36.92 -43.48 29.15
N ARG A 1018 37.29 -44.37 28.22
CA ARG A 1018 37.14 -44.15 26.76
C ARG A 1018 37.88 -42.88 26.29
N ASN A 1019 39.15 -42.79 26.64
CA ASN A 1019 40.11 -41.77 26.19
C ASN A 1019 41.38 -42.47 25.67
N ASP A 1020 42.43 -41.72 25.32
CA ASP A 1020 43.66 -42.25 24.72
C ASP A 1020 44.89 -42.00 25.62
N ILE A 1021 44.73 -42.21 26.93
CA ILE A 1021 45.75 -41.92 27.97
C ILE A 1021 47.01 -42.83 27.87
N GLY A 1022 46.85 -44.06 27.36
CA GLY A 1022 47.92 -45.04 27.21
C GLY A 1022 48.92 -44.73 26.09
N PRO A 1023 50.02 -45.49 25.98
CA PRO A 1023 50.26 -46.80 26.62
C PRO A 1023 50.80 -46.73 28.05
N SER A 1024 51.49 -45.65 28.43
CA SER A 1024 52.17 -45.50 29.71
C SER A 1024 51.60 -44.34 30.52
N PHE A 1025 51.02 -44.66 31.68
CA PHE A 1025 50.54 -43.69 32.67
C PHE A 1025 51.34 -43.88 33.96
N ALA A 1026 52.05 -42.84 34.39
CA ALA A 1026 52.77 -42.81 35.67
C ALA A 1026 52.22 -41.67 36.54
N LEU A 1027 52.06 -41.94 37.84
CA LEU A 1027 51.67 -40.93 38.82
C LEU A 1027 52.90 -40.38 39.54
N ASP A 1028 52.85 -39.12 39.96
CA ASP A 1028 53.91 -38.56 40.80
C ASP A 1028 53.80 -39.12 42.23
N PRO A 1029 54.84 -39.78 42.78
CA PRO A 1029 54.84 -40.32 44.14
C PRO A 1029 54.69 -39.26 45.24
N CYS A 1030 54.82 -37.97 44.92
CA CYS A 1030 54.61 -36.86 45.86
C CYS A 1030 53.12 -36.47 46.01
N LEU A 1031 52.25 -36.86 45.07
CA LEU A 1031 50.82 -36.52 45.11
C LEU A 1031 50.05 -37.41 46.09
N ARG A 1032 49.05 -36.83 46.77
CA ARG A 1032 48.11 -37.55 47.64
C ARG A 1032 46.70 -37.04 47.41
N CYS A 1033 45.80 -37.93 47.01
CA CYS A 1033 44.38 -37.68 46.80
C CYS A 1033 43.56 -38.64 47.71
N PRO A 1034 43.52 -38.38 49.03
CA PRO A 1034 42.88 -39.29 50.00
C PRO A 1034 41.34 -39.28 49.92
N THR A 1035 40.74 -38.35 49.17
CA THR A 1035 39.29 -38.28 48.98
C THR A 1035 38.77 -39.22 47.89
N LEU A 1036 39.64 -39.65 46.96
CA LEU A 1036 39.24 -40.44 45.79
C LEU A 1036 38.82 -41.86 46.18
N LYS A 1037 37.54 -42.17 45.95
CA LYS A 1037 36.91 -43.48 46.22
C LYS A 1037 36.69 -44.30 44.97
N GLN A 1038 36.40 -43.67 43.84
CA GLN A 1038 36.15 -44.34 42.58
C GLN A 1038 36.99 -43.73 41.46
N LEU A 1039 37.75 -44.58 40.77
CA LEU A 1039 38.56 -44.21 39.61
C LEU A 1039 38.24 -45.14 38.44
N ASN A 1040 37.70 -44.58 37.36
CA ASN A 1040 37.45 -45.31 36.12
C ASN A 1040 38.44 -44.89 35.03
N LEU A 1041 39.31 -45.85 34.67
CA LEU A 1041 40.34 -45.77 33.63
C LEU A 1041 40.07 -46.81 32.52
N SER A 1042 38.84 -47.32 32.41
CA SER A 1042 38.47 -48.30 31.39
C SER A 1042 38.65 -47.73 29.97
N TYR A 1043 38.99 -48.58 29.00
CA TYR A 1043 39.14 -48.20 27.58
C TYR A 1043 40.10 -47.02 27.35
N ASN A 1044 41.29 -47.05 27.97
CA ASN A 1044 42.34 -46.02 27.87
C ASN A 1044 43.64 -46.51 27.21
N GLN A 1045 43.62 -47.68 26.57
CA GLN A 1045 44.80 -48.30 25.95
C GLN A 1045 45.99 -48.58 26.89
N LEU A 1046 45.79 -48.58 28.22
CA LEU A 1046 46.86 -48.74 29.22
C LEU A 1046 47.53 -50.11 29.12
N VAL A 1047 48.86 -50.16 29.16
CA VAL A 1047 49.64 -51.43 29.11
C VAL A 1047 49.97 -51.98 30.52
N SER A 1048 49.88 -51.15 31.54
CA SER A 1048 50.04 -51.52 32.95
C SER A 1048 49.11 -50.71 33.84
N ILE A 1049 48.92 -51.16 35.10
CA ILE A 1049 48.39 -50.29 36.15
C ILE A 1049 49.41 -49.16 36.39
N PRO A 1050 48.96 -47.89 36.56
CA PRO A 1050 49.88 -46.79 36.83
C PRO A 1050 50.73 -47.00 38.08
N GLU A 1051 52.02 -46.75 37.96
CA GLU A 1051 52.95 -46.77 39.09
C GLU A 1051 52.53 -45.74 40.14
N PHE A 1052 52.80 -46.03 41.42
CA PHE A 1052 52.44 -45.20 42.58
C PHE A 1052 50.93 -44.99 42.85
N LEU A 1053 50.00 -45.59 42.09
CA LEU A 1053 48.55 -45.50 42.33
C LEU A 1053 48.18 -45.78 43.79
N THR A 1054 48.77 -46.84 44.36
CA THR A 1054 48.59 -47.26 45.75
C THR A 1054 48.95 -46.19 46.78
N SER A 1055 49.96 -45.37 46.50
CA SER A 1055 50.34 -44.24 47.36
C SER A 1055 49.56 -42.96 47.07
N VAL A 1056 49.07 -42.76 45.84
CA VAL A 1056 48.32 -41.54 45.50
C VAL A 1056 46.87 -41.61 45.96
N ALA A 1057 46.21 -42.77 45.84
CA ALA A 1057 44.79 -42.97 46.17
C ALA A 1057 44.61 -44.08 47.22
N GLU A 1058 45.11 -43.85 48.44
CA GLU A 1058 45.16 -44.85 49.51
C GLU A 1058 43.76 -45.38 49.94
N ASN A 1059 42.71 -44.56 49.83
CA ASN A 1059 41.33 -44.87 50.25
C ASN A 1059 40.42 -45.35 49.09
N LEU A 1060 41.00 -45.77 47.96
CA LEU A 1060 40.24 -46.13 46.76
C LEU A 1060 39.36 -47.37 46.98
N GLU A 1061 38.04 -47.21 46.88
CA GLU A 1061 37.05 -48.28 47.04
C GLU A 1061 36.76 -49.04 45.73
N GLN A 1062 36.89 -48.38 44.57
CA GLN A 1062 36.60 -48.96 43.25
C GLN A 1062 37.65 -48.57 42.20
N LEU A 1063 38.22 -49.58 41.53
CA LEU A 1063 39.16 -49.41 40.42
C LEU A 1063 38.67 -50.14 39.18
N LEU A 1064 38.37 -49.39 38.12
CA LEU A 1064 37.87 -49.91 36.86
C LEU A 1064 38.90 -49.69 35.74
N LEU A 1065 39.37 -50.78 35.14
CA LEU A 1065 40.44 -50.85 34.14
C LEU A 1065 40.02 -51.73 32.94
N GLU A 1066 38.71 -51.88 32.71
CA GLU A 1066 38.16 -52.76 31.67
C GLU A 1066 38.57 -52.29 30.27
N GLY A 1067 38.87 -53.20 29.33
CA GLY A 1067 39.09 -52.83 27.93
C GLY A 1067 40.43 -52.12 27.66
N ASN A 1068 41.44 -52.34 28.50
CA ASN A 1068 42.80 -51.84 28.31
C ASN A 1068 43.69 -52.91 27.64
N LYS A 1069 45.01 -52.67 27.58
CA LYS A 1069 46.02 -53.53 26.94
C LYS A 1069 46.95 -54.17 27.98
N ILE A 1070 46.49 -54.36 29.22
CA ILE A 1070 47.30 -54.84 30.34
C ILE A 1070 47.68 -56.32 30.11
N SER A 1071 48.97 -56.65 30.28
CA SER A 1071 49.52 -57.99 29.98
C SER A 1071 49.94 -58.82 31.20
N CYS A 1072 50.38 -58.18 32.29
CA CYS A 1072 50.53 -58.81 33.60
C CYS A 1072 50.13 -57.86 34.73
N LEU A 1073 49.78 -58.42 35.89
CA LEU A 1073 49.91 -57.71 37.16
C LEU A 1073 51.13 -58.29 37.90
N CYS A 1074 52.28 -57.64 37.70
CA CYS A 1074 53.58 -58.09 38.20
C CYS A 1074 53.99 -57.44 39.53
N SER A 1075 53.10 -56.71 40.21
CA SER A 1075 53.39 -55.98 41.47
C SER A 1075 52.21 -56.03 42.46
N PRO A 1076 52.48 -55.96 43.78
CA PRO A 1076 51.44 -56.00 44.81
C PRO A 1076 50.59 -54.72 44.84
N LEU A 1077 49.26 -54.89 44.77
CA LEU A 1077 48.28 -53.83 44.99
C LEU A 1077 47.99 -53.75 46.50
N CYS A 1078 48.47 -52.70 47.16
CA CYS A 1078 48.26 -52.50 48.61
C CYS A 1078 47.09 -51.55 48.93
N LEU A 1079 46.01 -51.61 48.13
CA LEU A 1079 44.80 -50.80 48.28
C LEU A 1079 43.86 -51.43 49.32
N LYS A 1080 43.99 -51.01 50.58
CA LYS A 1080 43.32 -51.63 51.74
C LYS A 1080 41.79 -51.51 51.69
N ASP A 1081 41.28 -50.42 51.13
CA ASP A 1081 39.83 -50.13 51.07
C ASP A 1081 39.15 -50.57 49.77
N LEU A 1082 39.90 -51.18 48.84
CA LEU A 1082 39.38 -51.61 47.55
C LEU A 1082 38.36 -52.74 47.70
N LYS A 1083 37.12 -52.47 47.30
CA LYS A 1083 35.99 -53.41 47.30
C LYS A 1083 35.74 -54.01 45.92
N ILE A 1084 35.95 -53.24 44.85
CA ILE A 1084 35.66 -53.65 43.47
C ILE A 1084 36.90 -53.41 42.59
N LEU A 1085 37.36 -54.48 41.94
CA LEU A 1085 38.41 -54.43 40.92
C LEU A 1085 37.91 -55.06 39.62
N ASN A 1086 37.89 -54.28 38.54
CA ASN A 1086 37.56 -54.74 37.20
C ASN A 1086 38.76 -54.58 36.26
N ILE A 1087 39.35 -55.69 35.85
CA ILE A 1087 40.44 -55.79 34.86
C ILE A 1087 40.02 -56.64 33.64
N SER A 1088 38.71 -56.76 33.40
CA SER A 1088 38.18 -57.55 32.28
C SER A 1088 38.52 -56.96 30.91
N LYS A 1089 38.45 -57.77 29.84
CA LYS A 1089 38.80 -57.37 28.45
C LYS A 1089 40.21 -56.77 28.36
N ASN A 1090 41.19 -57.44 28.95
CA ASN A 1090 42.61 -57.12 28.83
C ASN A 1090 43.34 -58.32 28.20
N SER A 1091 44.67 -58.29 28.16
CA SER A 1091 45.51 -59.37 27.62
C SER A 1091 46.31 -60.08 28.72
N ILE A 1092 45.75 -60.16 29.94
CA ILE A 1092 46.51 -60.59 31.13
C ILE A 1092 46.75 -62.09 31.08
N SER A 1093 48.03 -62.49 31.04
CA SER A 1093 48.48 -63.88 31.06
C SER A 1093 48.95 -64.35 32.43
N SER A 1094 49.49 -63.44 33.25
CA SER A 1094 49.97 -63.75 34.60
C SER A 1094 49.57 -62.70 35.64
N LEU A 1095 49.34 -63.20 36.84
CA LEU A 1095 49.14 -62.46 38.07
C LEU A 1095 50.18 -62.98 39.07
N ASP A 1096 51.00 -62.11 39.65
CA ASP A 1096 51.96 -62.50 40.69
C ASP A 1096 51.24 -63.02 41.95
N GLU A 1097 51.87 -63.95 42.67
CA GLU A 1097 51.29 -64.63 43.85
C GLU A 1097 50.90 -63.65 44.97
N LYS A 1098 51.49 -62.45 45.01
CA LYS A 1098 51.29 -61.46 46.05
C LYS A 1098 50.44 -60.25 45.60
N VAL A 1099 49.90 -60.25 44.38
CA VAL A 1099 49.15 -59.11 43.80
C VAL A 1099 48.04 -58.62 44.73
N PHE A 1100 47.26 -59.52 45.34
CA PHE A 1100 46.09 -59.16 46.15
C PHE A 1100 46.35 -59.14 47.67
N MET A 1101 47.59 -59.37 48.12
CA MET A 1101 47.91 -59.51 49.56
C MET A 1101 47.55 -58.28 50.40
N GLY A 1102 47.48 -57.09 49.80
CA GLY A 1102 47.07 -55.86 50.49
C GLY A 1102 45.59 -55.46 50.30
N CYS A 1103 44.86 -56.13 49.40
CA CYS A 1103 43.46 -55.81 49.06
C CYS A 1103 42.47 -56.51 50.01
N THR A 1104 42.60 -56.28 51.32
CA THR A 1104 41.91 -57.06 52.37
C THR A 1104 40.38 -56.90 52.40
N LYS A 1105 39.83 -55.85 51.75
CA LYS A 1105 38.38 -55.61 51.62
C LYS A 1105 37.81 -55.94 50.25
N LEU A 1106 38.55 -56.62 49.37
CA LEU A 1106 38.09 -56.93 48.02
C LEU A 1106 36.87 -57.87 48.06
N GLU A 1107 35.72 -57.39 47.62
CA GLU A 1107 34.45 -58.12 47.61
C GLU A 1107 34.12 -58.67 46.21
N GLN A 1108 34.49 -57.93 45.15
CA GLN A 1108 34.20 -58.26 43.76
C GLN A 1108 35.46 -58.15 42.90
N PHE A 1109 35.79 -59.23 42.20
CA PHE A 1109 36.89 -59.28 41.24
C PHE A 1109 36.41 -59.77 39.88
N ASN A 1110 36.64 -58.94 38.84
CA ASN A 1110 36.29 -59.25 37.46
C ASN A 1110 37.54 -59.22 36.57
N ALA A 1111 37.93 -60.39 36.07
CA ALA A 1111 38.99 -60.58 35.08
C ALA A 1111 38.51 -61.41 33.87
N ARG A 1112 37.21 -61.37 33.57
CA ARG A 1112 36.63 -61.96 32.35
C ARG A 1112 37.36 -61.47 31.08
N MET A 1113 37.45 -62.27 30.02
CA MET A 1113 38.10 -61.89 28.77
C MET A 1113 39.56 -61.48 28.99
N ASN A 1114 40.35 -62.45 29.44
CA ASN A 1114 41.81 -62.40 29.55
C ASN A 1114 42.38 -63.74 29.08
N VAL A 1115 43.66 -64.00 29.32
CA VAL A 1115 44.33 -65.27 28.98
C VAL A 1115 44.93 -65.95 30.21
N LEU A 1116 44.21 -65.87 31.34
CA LEU A 1116 44.63 -66.43 32.62
C LEU A 1116 44.51 -67.97 32.62
N GLU A 1117 45.58 -68.65 33.04
CA GLU A 1117 45.59 -70.10 33.30
C GLU A 1117 45.50 -70.45 34.80
N LYS A 1118 45.93 -69.51 35.66
CA LYS A 1118 46.00 -69.64 37.12
C LYS A 1118 45.59 -68.33 37.79
N ILE A 1119 45.20 -68.41 39.05
CA ILE A 1119 44.87 -67.26 39.89
C ILE A 1119 45.65 -67.39 41.22
N PRO A 1120 46.21 -66.29 41.76
CA PRO A 1120 46.90 -66.30 43.05
C PRO A 1120 45.91 -66.40 44.21
N ASP A 1121 46.43 -66.44 45.44
CA ASP A 1121 45.58 -66.38 46.62
C ASP A 1121 44.76 -65.08 46.67
N LEU A 1122 43.49 -65.23 47.05
CA LEU A 1122 42.48 -64.20 47.01
C LEU A 1122 42.04 -63.79 48.42
N SER A 1123 41.59 -62.55 48.60
CA SER A 1123 41.07 -62.08 49.88
C SER A 1123 39.85 -62.90 50.34
N SER A 1124 39.81 -63.23 51.64
CA SER A 1124 38.69 -63.97 52.26
C SER A 1124 37.36 -63.21 52.21
N SER A 1125 37.40 -61.89 51.97
CA SER A 1125 36.23 -61.02 51.78
C SER A 1125 35.50 -61.19 50.44
N ILE A 1126 36.07 -61.91 49.47
CA ILE A 1126 35.47 -62.04 48.14
C ILE A 1126 34.11 -62.75 48.21
N THR A 1127 33.12 -62.12 47.57
CA THR A 1127 31.76 -62.63 47.39
C THR A 1127 31.41 -62.91 45.93
N SER A 1128 32.04 -62.23 44.96
CA SER A 1128 31.79 -62.43 43.53
C SER A 1128 33.09 -62.50 42.71
N LEU A 1129 33.23 -63.57 41.92
CA LEU A 1129 34.31 -63.78 40.97
C LEU A 1129 33.77 -63.90 39.54
N LYS A 1130 34.31 -63.11 38.62
CA LYS A 1130 34.02 -63.19 37.18
C LYS A 1130 35.31 -63.44 36.41
N LEU A 1131 35.47 -64.68 35.94
CA LEU A 1131 36.68 -65.24 35.33
C LEU A 1131 36.38 -65.94 34.00
N SER A 1132 35.23 -65.69 33.40
CA SER A 1132 34.82 -66.31 32.14
C SER A 1132 35.64 -65.84 30.93
N GLN A 1133 35.69 -66.63 29.86
CA GLN A 1133 36.55 -66.38 28.69
C GLN A 1133 38.02 -66.19 29.12
N ASN A 1134 38.62 -67.27 29.64
CA ASN A 1134 40.01 -67.41 30.04
C ASN A 1134 40.53 -68.81 29.64
N CYS A 1135 41.68 -69.25 30.18
CA CYS A 1135 42.35 -70.51 29.83
C CYS A 1135 42.36 -71.56 30.96
N PHE A 1136 41.53 -71.45 32.00
CA PHE A 1136 41.52 -72.37 33.14
C PHE A 1136 41.17 -73.82 32.73
N ILE A 1137 41.99 -74.80 33.15
CA ILE A 1137 41.83 -76.25 32.87
C ILE A 1137 41.17 -77.00 34.05
N SER A 1138 41.26 -76.45 35.25
CA SER A 1138 40.59 -76.92 36.46
C SER A 1138 40.14 -75.72 37.30
N VAL A 1139 39.27 -75.94 38.29
CA VAL A 1139 38.94 -74.90 39.29
C VAL A 1139 40.14 -74.69 40.22
N PRO A 1140 40.74 -73.49 40.30
CA PRO A 1140 41.88 -73.25 41.19
C PRO A 1140 41.51 -73.42 42.68
N GLU A 1141 42.42 -74.02 43.45
CA GLU A 1141 42.22 -74.27 44.88
C GLU A 1141 41.96 -72.99 45.69
N ALA A 1142 42.62 -71.89 45.30
CA ALA A 1142 42.39 -70.54 45.87
C ALA A 1142 40.92 -70.09 45.82
N ILE A 1143 40.12 -70.56 44.84
CA ILE A 1143 38.68 -70.27 44.76
C ILE A 1143 37.88 -71.17 45.72
N LEU A 1144 38.26 -72.44 45.83
CA LEU A 1144 37.60 -73.43 46.70
C LEU A 1144 37.73 -73.05 48.19
N LEU A 1145 38.85 -72.42 48.57
CA LEU A 1145 39.18 -72.01 49.93
C LEU A 1145 38.48 -70.71 50.41
N LEU A 1146 37.69 -70.03 49.56
CA LEU A 1146 37.01 -68.78 49.93
C LEU A 1146 35.77 -69.03 50.82
N PRO A 1147 35.67 -68.43 52.02
CA PRO A 1147 34.60 -68.73 52.98
C PRO A 1147 33.29 -67.95 52.74
N HIS A 1148 33.33 -66.84 52.00
CA HIS A 1148 32.20 -65.90 51.82
C HIS A 1148 31.69 -65.81 50.37
N LEU A 1149 32.23 -66.65 49.49
CA LEU A 1149 31.93 -66.68 48.06
C LEU A 1149 30.45 -66.98 47.79
N ARG A 1150 29.80 -66.16 46.97
CA ARG A 1150 28.38 -66.28 46.59
C ARG A 1150 28.19 -66.54 45.10
N SER A 1151 29.04 -65.96 44.24
CA SER A 1151 28.92 -66.08 42.79
C SER A 1151 30.29 -66.35 42.16
N VAL A 1152 30.37 -67.37 41.31
CA VAL A 1152 31.54 -67.69 40.48
C VAL A 1152 31.09 -67.87 39.05
N ASP A 1153 31.69 -67.10 38.14
CA ASP A 1153 31.60 -67.30 36.70
C ASP A 1153 32.95 -67.74 36.14
N LEU A 1154 33.04 -69.03 35.78
CA LEU A 1154 34.15 -69.67 35.08
C LEU A 1154 33.68 -70.19 33.70
N SER A 1155 32.61 -69.64 33.14
CA SER A 1155 32.11 -70.03 31.82
C SER A 1155 33.10 -69.74 30.68
N GLN A 1156 33.04 -70.50 29.59
CA GLN A 1156 33.95 -70.33 28.43
C GLN A 1156 35.43 -70.43 28.84
N ASN A 1157 35.77 -71.52 29.53
CA ASN A 1157 37.14 -71.91 29.87
C ASN A 1157 37.41 -73.32 29.29
N LYS A 1158 38.45 -74.01 29.78
CA LYS A 1158 38.84 -75.37 29.34
C LYS A 1158 38.62 -76.41 30.43
N ILE A 1159 37.79 -76.11 31.45
CA ILE A 1159 37.71 -76.89 32.70
C ILE A 1159 37.23 -78.32 32.43
N GLU A 1160 38.03 -79.31 32.81
CA GLU A 1160 37.76 -80.73 32.53
C GLU A 1160 36.91 -81.42 33.61
N SER A 1161 36.95 -80.93 34.85
CA SER A 1161 36.14 -81.48 35.95
C SER A 1161 35.71 -80.39 36.94
N LEU A 1162 34.51 -80.54 37.50
CA LEU A 1162 33.96 -79.65 38.52
C LEU A 1162 34.07 -80.31 39.91
N PRO A 1163 34.80 -79.73 40.87
CA PRO A 1163 34.87 -80.26 42.23
C PRO A 1163 33.49 -80.31 42.89
N GLY A 1164 33.11 -81.50 43.40
CA GLY A 1164 31.83 -81.72 44.07
C GLY A 1164 31.65 -80.89 45.36
N PRO A 1165 30.43 -80.80 45.91
CA PRO A 1165 30.05 -79.84 46.96
C PRO A 1165 30.96 -79.83 48.20
N MET A 1166 31.49 -81.00 48.57
CA MET A 1166 32.46 -81.20 49.65
C MET A 1166 33.70 -80.29 49.62
N HIS A 1167 34.18 -79.94 48.43
CA HIS A 1167 35.45 -79.24 48.25
C HIS A 1167 35.34 -77.72 48.44
N TRP A 1168 34.11 -77.19 48.46
CA TRP A 1168 33.86 -75.76 48.56
C TRP A 1168 33.74 -75.34 50.02
N LYS A 1169 34.61 -74.43 50.47
CA LYS A 1169 34.59 -73.92 51.86
C LYS A 1169 33.43 -72.95 52.12
N SER A 1170 32.90 -72.30 51.08
CA SER A 1170 31.74 -71.40 51.22
C SER A 1170 30.43 -72.17 51.34
N LEU A 1171 29.69 -71.87 52.42
CA LEU A 1171 28.31 -72.31 52.63
C LEU A 1171 27.27 -71.34 52.07
N ASN A 1172 27.70 -70.33 51.29
CA ASN A 1172 26.86 -69.23 50.79
C ASN A 1172 26.83 -69.10 49.27
N LEU A 1173 27.28 -70.13 48.54
CA LEU A 1173 27.23 -70.18 47.08
C LEU A 1173 25.76 -70.10 46.60
N ARG A 1174 25.50 -69.14 45.71
CA ARG A 1174 24.22 -68.88 45.03
C ARG A 1174 24.32 -69.10 43.53
N GLU A 1175 25.41 -68.70 42.90
CA GLU A 1175 25.61 -68.85 41.45
C GLU A 1175 26.93 -69.54 41.13
N LEU A 1176 26.87 -70.63 40.36
CA LEU A 1176 28.02 -71.32 39.77
C LEU A 1176 27.80 -71.43 38.26
N LEU A 1177 28.55 -70.63 37.48
CA LEU A 1177 28.44 -70.58 36.02
C LEU A 1177 29.67 -71.23 35.38
N PHE A 1178 29.45 -72.37 34.73
CA PHE A 1178 30.48 -73.24 34.17
C PHE A 1178 30.17 -73.66 32.72
N ASN A 1179 29.20 -73.02 32.08
CA ASN A 1179 28.82 -73.33 30.70
C ASN A 1179 29.97 -73.08 29.71
N HIS A 1180 30.00 -73.84 28.62
CA HIS A 1180 31.12 -73.86 27.65
C HIS A 1180 32.46 -74.21 28.32
N ASN A 1181 32.53 -75.39 28.92
CA ASN A 1181 33.76 -76.00 29.43
C ASN A 1181 33.86 -77.45 28.90
N GLN A 1182 34.71 -78.28 29.48
CA GLN A 1182 34.93 -79.67 29.05
C GLN A 1182 34.45 -80.70 30.08
N ILE A 1183 33.65 -80.30 31.08
CA ILE A 1183 33.24 -81.11 32.22
C ILE A 1183 32.45 -82.34 31.74
N ASP A 1184 32.86 -83.54 32.15
CA ASP A 1184 32.26 -84.82 31.73
C ASP A 1184 31.51 -85.57 32.84
N VAL A 1185 31.86 -85.36 34.10
CA VAL A 1185 31.19 -85.95 35.27
C VAL A 1185 30.79 -84.86 36.27
N LEU A 1186 29.56 -84.97 36.82
CA LEU A 1186 29.09 -84.17 37.96
C LEU A 1186 28.92 -85.06 39.18
N ASP A 1187 29.79 -84.93 40.17
CA ASP A 1187 29.73 -85.70 41.41
C ASP A 1187 29.02 -84.93 42.53
N LEU A 1188 27.89 -85.48 42.99
CA LEU A 1188 27.05 -85.00 44.09
C LEU A 1188 26.91 -86.06 45.20
N SER A 1189 27.78 -87.07 45.23
CA SER A 1189 27.69 -88.21 46.15
C SER A 1189 27.90 -87.83 47.62
N GLU A 1190 28.73 -86.83 47.91
CA GLU A 1190 29.06 -86.39 49.27
C GLU A 1190 28.64 -84.95 49.60
N LYS A 1191 28.04 -84.77 50.81
CA LYS A 1191 27.56 -83.49 51.40
C LYS A 1191 26.90 -82.52 50.41
N ALA A 1192 25.99 -82.98 49.56
CA ALA A 1192 25.19 -82.14 48.67
C ALA A 1192 24.50 -80.94 49.35
N CYS A 1193 24.18 -81.05 50.65
CA CYS A 1193 23.63 -79.95 51.47
C CYS A 1193 24.52 -78.70 51.55
N ALA A 1194 25.81 -78.78 51.22
CA ALA A 1194 26.71 -77.61 51.14
C ALA A 1194 26.27 -76.60 50.06
N TRP A 1195 25.60 -77.08 49.01
CA TRP A 1195 24.99 -76.24 47.96
C TRP A 1195 23.50 -75.93 48.21
N SER A 1196 23.01 -76.05 49.45
CA SER A 1196 21.61 -75.76 49.81
C SER A 1196 21.15 -74.31 49.56
N ARG A 1197 22.07 -73.38 49.34
CA ARG A 1197 21.81 -71.97 48.99
C ARG A 1197 22.03 -71.67 47.50
N LEU A 1198 22.35 -72.69 46.69
CA LEU A 1198 22.66 -72.53 45.27
C LEU A 1198 21.37 -72.27 44.48
N GLU A 1199 21.21 -71.05 44.00
CA GLU A 1199 20.07 -70.58 43.21
C GLU A 1199 20.24 -70.94 41.72
N LYS A 1200 21.49 -71.04 41.24
CA LYS A 1200 21.81 -71.24 39.81
C LYS A 1200 23.09 -72.06 39.61
N LEU A 1201 22.96 -73.17 38.89
CA LEU A 1201 24.06 -74.00 38.40
C LEU A 1201 23.94 -74.08 36.88
N HIS A 1202 24.85 -73.43 36.14
CA HIS A 1202 24.77 -73.32 34.69
C HIS A 1202 25.89 -74.13 34.03
N LEU A 1203 25.51 -75.24 33.37
CA LEU A 1203 26.45 -76.26 32.86
C LEU A 1203 26.28 -76.53 31.35
N SER A 1204 25.44 -75.77 30.64
CA SER A 1204 25.27 -75.88 29.19
C SER A 1204 26.58 -75.91 28.40
N HIS A 1205 26.59 -76.62 27.26
CA HIS A 1205 27.78 -76.77 26.40
C HIS A 1205 29.02 -77.35 27.11
N ASN A 1206 28.83 -78.34 27.98
CA ASN A 1206 29.87 -79.21 28.52
C ASN A 1206 29.82 -80.62 27.86
N LYS A 1207 30.66 -81.55 28.33
CA LYS A 1207 30.75 -82.94 27.83
C LYS A 1207 30.07 -83.96 28.76
N LEU A 1208 29.11 -83.51 29.59
CA LEU A 1208 28.52 -84.30 30.68
C LEU A 1208 27.92 -85.63 30.20
N LYS A 1209 28.38 -86.73 30.79
CA LYS A 1209 27.91 -88.11 30.56
C LYS A 1209 27.19 -88.69 31.77
N GLU A 1210 27.68 -88.39 32.97
CA GLU A 1210 27.24 -89.02 34.23
C GLU A 1210 27.00 -87.97 35.32
N VAL A 1211 25.94 -88.18 36.12
CA VAL A 1211 25.59 -87.36 37.28
C VAL A 1211 25.37 -88.28 38.48
N ASN A 1212 26.35 -88.36 39.37
CA ASN A 1212 26.34 -89.28 40.50
C ASN A 1212 25.63 -88.63 41.69
N SER A 1213 24.46 -89.13 42.05
CA SER A 1213 23.66 -88.60 43.16
C SER A 1213 23.14 -89.69 44.09
N VAL A 1214 23.17 -89.43 45.40
CA VAL A 1214 22.62 -90.31 46.44
C VAL A 1214 21.56 -89.53 47.22
N GLY A 1215 20.31 -89.58 46.72
CA GLY A 1215 19.12 -89.20 47.49
C GLY A 1215 18.98 -87.74 47.90
N LEU A 1216 18.88 -86.81 46.94
CA LEU A 1216 18.37 -85.45 47.18
C LEU A 1216 17.75 -84.84 45.92
N PHE A 1217 16.45 -84.52 45.97
CA PHE A 1217 15.79 -83.70 44.95
C PHE A 1217 16.18 -82.23 45.15
N LEU A 1218 17.20 -81.77 44.42
CA LEU A 1218 17.50 -80.35 44.28
C LEU A 1218 16.75 -79.83 43.05
N CYS A 1219 15.77 -78.94 43.26
CA CYS A 1219 15.06 -78.24 42.18
C CYS A 1219 15.97 -77.16 41.58
N PHE A 1220 16.96 -77.58 40.80
CA PHE A 1220 17.74 -76.68 39.95
C PHE A 1220 17.04 -76.45 38.61
N THR A 1221 17.01 -75.21 38.16
CA THR A 1221 16.77 -74.88 36.76
C THR A 1221 18.04 -75.20 35.97
N LEU A 1222 18.19 -76.45 35.55
CA LEU A 1222 19.23 -76.85 34.60
C LEU A 1222 18.94 -76.18 33.25
N LEU A 1223 19.86 -75.29 32.83
CA LEU A 1223 19.89 -74.61 31.54
C LEU A 1223 21.25 -74.85 30.87
#